data_AF-A0A6J5V8F1-F1
#
_entry.id   AF-A0A6J5V8F1-F1
#
_cell.length_a   1.000
_cell.length_b   1.000
_cell.length_c   1.000
_cell.angle_alpha   90.00
_cell.angle_beta   90.00
_cell.angle_gamma   90.00
#
_symmetry.space_group_name_H-M   'P 1'
#
loop_
_entity.id
_entity.type
_entity.pdbx_description
1 polymer ?
#
loop_
_entity_poly.entity_id
_entity_poly.type
_entity_poly.pdbx_seq_one_letter_code
_entity_poly.pdbx_strand_id
1 'polypeptide(L)'
;MHSLSSQVARPLCSPSSHSHYFRFLSLSLPIFHSSKSHPKIFTISPKAPLLTVRDCTSFSAKPSSELRNKRSNSDSDEKLRALRELFSKPSVGIDAYIIPSQDAHQSEFIAECYMRRAYISGFTGSAGTAVVTKDKAALWTDGRYFLQAEKQLSSSWILMRAGSLGVPTTIEWLNDVLAPGGRVGIDPFLFSSDAAEELKQGIAKKNHELVFLYDKNLVDEVWNKSRPKPPNKPIRVHDLKYAGVDVASKLLSLRSELADSGSSAIVISMLDEIAWLLNLRGSDVPHSPVMYAYLIVETDKAKLFIDTSKVSAEVMDHLKNAGIELRPYDSILSEVEGLAAQGANVWLDISSVNAAIVKTFNSACERYYQSLESKTKSKTKMYDDSNGWSGGPTGIYRVSPISLAKAVKNDSELEGMRSCHLRDAAALVQFWVWMEEQIKKNVKLTEVEVADKLLEFRLAQPGFLDTSFDTISGSGANGAIIHYRAEPDSCSVVDDKKLFLLDSGGQYVDGTTDITRTVHFGKPPSRLKECFTRVLQGHIALDQAVFPENTPGFVLDAFARSSLWKIGLDYRHGTGHGVGAALNVHEGPQGISFRFGNMTPLQKGMIVSNEPGYYEDHAFGIRIENLLVVKEVDTPNRFGGIGYLGFEKLTFVPIQAKLIDLSLLSAAEFDWLNDYHSQVWEKVSPLVDGCAREWLWNNTRPLVKLISALGSSIPWNESRPKLPNKPIRVHGLKHAGVDVASKLLSLRSELADPGSSSIVISMLDEIAWLLNLVIPLNLSVQEAVMCAYCIVETDKAKLFIDTSKASAEVMDHLKNAGIELRPYDSILSEVEG
;
A
#
# COMPACT_ATOMS: atom_id res chain seq x y z
N MET A 1 -34.07 -26.94 -52.84
CA MET A 1 -34.47 -26.82 -51.42
C MET A 1 -33.88 -25.49 -50.92
N HIS A 2 -34.56 -24.35 -51.11
CA HIS A 2 -35.55 -23.71 -50.19
C HIS A 2 -35.04 -23.65 -48.73
N SER A 3 -35.05 -22.54 -47.96
CA SER A 3 -35.60 -21.18 -48.12
C SER A 3 -35.30 -20.31 -46.86
N LEU A 4 -35.22 -18.96 -47.03
CA LEU A 4 -35.72 -17.85 -46.17
C LEU A 4 -35.01 -17.51 -44.82
N SER A 5 -34.39 -16.32 -44.63
CA SER A 5 -34.89 -14.93 -44.29
C SER A 5 -35.05 -14.71 -42.76
N SER A 6 -34.83 -13.55 -42.11
CA SER A 6 -34.95 -12.14 -42.47
C SER A 6 -34.41 -11.20 -41.36
N GLN A 7 -33.87 -10.03 -41.76
CA GLN A 7 -34.03 -8.66 -41.22
C GLN A 7 -33.75 -8.29 -39.75
N VAL A 8 -32.85 -7.30 -39.55
CA VAL A 8 -33.05 -6.17 -38.61
C VAL A 8 -32.62 -4.87 -39.29
N ALA A 9 -33.49 -3.86 -39.19
CA ALA A 9 -33.46 -2.59 -39.89
C ALA A 9 -32.56 -1.53 -39.21
N ARG A 10 -31.95 -0.67 -40.04
CA ARG A 10 -31.41 0.65 -39.66
C ARG A 10 -32.50 1.72 -39.78
N PRO A 11 -32.41 2.81 -39.01
CA PRO A 11 -32.86 4.11 -39.49
C PRO A 11 -31.70 5.11 -39.64
N LEU A 12 -31.67 5.76 -40.80
CA LEU A 12 -30.95 7.00 -41.10
C LEU A 12 -31.78 8.18 -40.58
N CYS A 13 -31.15 9.16 -39.92
CA CYS A 13 -31.39 10.60 -40.14
C CYS A 13 -30.35 11.43 -39.39
N SER A 14 -29.78 12.42 -40.08
CA SER A 14 -29.10 13.58 -39.53
C SER A 14 -30.10 14.49 -38.79
N PRO A 15 -29.61 15.43 -37.95
CA PRO A 15 -29.66 16.82 -38.41
C PRO A 15 -28.54 17.75 -37.92
N SER A 16 -28.49 18.87 -38.64
CA SER A 16 -27.70 20.09 -38.53
C SER A 16 -27.82 20.88 -37.22
N SER A 17 -26.80 21.73 -37.02
CA SER A 17 -26.64 22.84 -36.10
C SER A 17 -27.90 23.64 -35.71
N HIS A 18 -28.06 23.94 -34.41
CA HIS A 18 -28.18 25.28 -33.83
C HIS A 18 -28.34 25.19 -32.30
N SER A 19 -27.39 25.73 -31.54
CA SER A 19 -27.49 25.83 -30.08
C SER A 19 -28.38 27.00 -29.69
N HIS A 20 -29.62 26.72 -29.28
CA HIS A 20 -30.43 27.66 -28.53
C HIS A 20 -30.23 27.42 -27.03
N TYR A 21 -29.68 28.44 -26.37
CA TYR A 21 -29.69 28.61 -24.93
C TYR A 21 -31.12 28.45 -24.38
N PHE A 22 -31.34 27.50 -23.47
CA PHE A 22 -32.51 27.50 -22.59
C PHE A 22 -32.06 27.51 -21.13
N ARG A 23 -32.33 28.66 -20.50
CA ARG A 23 -32.28 28.92 -19.06
C ARG A 23 -33.24 27.97 -18.34
N PHE A 24 -32.76 27.26 -17.32
CA PHE A 24 -33.66 26.70 -16.30
C PHE A 24 -33.90 27.72 -15.19
N LEU A 25 -35.18 27.91 -14.90
CA LEU A 25 -35.74 28.85 -13.96
C LEU A 25 -35.35 28.52 -12.51
N SER A 26 -34.78 29.51 -11.82
CA SER A 26 -34.74 29.57 -10.36
C SER A 26 -36.06 30.14 -9.84
N LEU A 27 -36.82 29.32 -9.11
CA LEU A 27 -37.96 29.78 -8.33
C LEU A 27 -37.43 30.53 -7.10
N SER A 28 -37.61 31.85 -7.14
CA SER A 28 -37.42 32.78 -6.02
C SER A 28 -38.78 33.09 -5.41
N LEU A 29 -38.84 33.35 -4.09
CA LEU A 29 -39.68 34.35 -3.36
C LEU A 29 -39.70 33.99 -1.83
N PRO A 30 -39.94 34.94 -0.89
CA PRO A 30 -39.30 36.24 -0.71
C PRO A 30 -38.88 36.54 0.76
N ILE A 31 -38.17 37.66 0.88
CA ILE A 31 -37.54 38.33 2.03
C ILE A 31 -38.55 38.89 3.07
N PHE A 32 -38.16 38.94 4.36
CA PHE A 32 -38.19 40.07 5.35
C PHE A 32 -37.76 39.49 6.73
N HIS A 33 -36.96 40.07 7.63
CA HIS A 33 -36.61 41.46 7.97
C HIS A 33 -35.22 41.50 8.64
N SER A 34 -34.49 42.61 8.46
CA SER A 34 -33.26 42.93 9.19
C SER A 34 -33.56 43.33 10.64
N SER A 35 -32.76 42.85 11.60
CA SER A 35 -32.42 43.66 12.77
C SER A 35 -30.94 43.44 13.14
N LYS A 36 -30.24 44.56 13.34
CA LYS A 36 -28.85 44.62 13.76
C LYS A 36 -28.81 44.39 15.27
N SER A 37 -28.06 43.39 15.73
CA SER A 37 -27.48 43.41 17.07
C SER A 37 -26.25 42.52 17.14
N HIS A 38 -25.10 43.13 17.44
CA HIS A 38 -23.82 42.47 17.71
C HIS A 38 -23.94 41.44 18.86
N PRO A 39 -23.42 40.21 18.74
CA PRO A 39 -23.24 39.37 19.91
C PRO A 39 -21.96 39.80 20.64
N LYS A 40 -22.14 40.18 21.91
CA LYS A 40 -21.07 40.46 22.86
C LYS A 40 -20.24 39.19 23.10
N ILE A 41 -18.93 39.35 23.07
CA ILE A 41 -17.94 38.37 23.53
C ILE A 41 -18.20 38.12 25.02
N PHE A 42 -18.57 36.89 25.38
CA PHE A 42 -18.56 36.42 26.76
C PHE A 42 -17.20 35.83 27.09
N THR A 43 -16.44 36.53 27.92
CA THR A 43 -15.27 36.01 28.61
C THR A 43 -15.74 35.05 29.72
N ILE A 44 -15.47 33.76 29.56
CA ILE A 44 -15.66 32.76 30.62
C ILE A 44 -14.38 32.71 31.46
N SER A 45 -14.52 33.10 32.74
CA SER A 45 -13.49 32.96 33.77
C SER A 45 -13.47 31.50 34.28
N PRO A 46 -12.30 30.90 34.57
CA PRO A 46 -12.24 29.50 34.99
C PRO A 46 -12.26 29.39 36.52
N LYS A 47 -13.39 28.97 37.10
CA LYS A 47 -13.43 28.42 38.47
C LYS A 47 -14.51 27.35 38.62
N ALA A 48 -14.12 26.08 38.59
CA ALA A 48 -14.84 24.94 39.17
C ALA A 48 -13.86 23.75 39.37
N PRO A 49 -14.13 22.83 40.31
CA PRO A 49 -13.13 22.30 41.25
C PRO A 49 -12.39 21.04 40.78
N LEU A 50 -11.23 20.81 41.41
CA LEU A 50 -10.40 19.62 41.29
C LEU A 50 -11.20 18.34 41.59
N LEU A 51 -11.24 17.44 40.61
CA LEU A 51 -11.45 16.00 40.82
C LEU A 51 -10.07 15.34 40.81
N THR A 52 -9.68 14.83 41.98
CA THR A 52 -8.45 14.04 42.19
C THR A 52 -8.52 12.73 41.42
N VAL A 53 -7.74 12.63 40.34
CA VAL A 53 -7.39 11.37 39.68
C VAL A 53 -6.12 10.83 40.35
N ARG A 54 -6.18 9.56 40.76
CA ARG A 54 -5.09 8.82 41.42
C ARG A 54 -3.89 8.64 40.47
N ASP A 55 -2.71 8.81 41.05
CA ASP A 55 -1.38 8.64 40.44
C ASP A 55 -1.24 7.32 39.66
N CYS A 56 -0.92 7.46 38.37
CA CYS A 56 -0.16 6.49 37.60
C CYS A 56 1.12 7.18 37.12
N THR A 57 2.26 6.55 37.41
CA THR A 57 3.64 7.00 37.20
C THR A 57 3.87 7.81 35.91
N SER A 58 4.21 9.09 36.06
CA SER A 58 4.54 10.00 34.97
C SER A 58 5.97 9.77 34.45
N PHE A 59 6.11 9.16 33.27
CA PHE A 59 7.30 9.37 32.43
C PHE A 59 7.13 10.73 31.72
N SER A 60 7.77 11.77 32.26
CA SER A 60 7.85 13.07 31.60
C SER A 60 8.91 13.03 30.52
N ALA A 61 8.50 12.99 29.25
CA ALA A 61 9.40 13.23 28.12
C ALA A 61 9.99 14.64 28.24
N LYS A 62 11.33 14.75 28.19
CA LYS A 62 12.02 16.05 28.24
C LYS A 62 11.98 16.71 26.85
N PRO A 63 11.85 18.04 26.76
CA PRO A 63 11.91 18.77 25.49
C PRO A 63 13.26 18.57 24.77
N SER A 64 13.22 18.42 23.45
CA SER A 64 14.37 18.20 22.56
C SER A 64 15.44 19.31 22.59
N SER A 65 15.14 20.46 23.20
CA SER A 65 16.10 21.55 23.38
C SER A 65 17.25 21.22 24.34
N GLU A 66 17.04 20.35 25.34
CA GLU A 66 18.06 20.04 26.35
C GLU A 66 19.15 19.06 25.85
N LEU A 67 18.90 18.32 24.77
CA LEU A 67 19.88 17.40 24.17
C LEU A 67 20.86 18.10 23.21
N ARG A 68 20.61 19.38 22.88
CA ARG A 68 21.35 20.12 21.84
C ARG A 68 22.70 20.67 22.31
N ASN A 69 22.95 20.74 23.62
CA ASN A 69 24.16 21.36 24.20
C ASN A 69 25.42 20.47 24.23
N LYS A 70 25.46 19.34 23.51
CA LYS A 70 26.59 18.40 23.51
C LYS A 70 27.09 17.95 22.13
N ARG A 71 26.97 18.79 21.10
CA ARG A 71 27.75 18.62 19.86
C ARG A 71 28.56 19.87 19.58
N SER A 72 29.88 19.71 19.60
CA SER A 72 30.87 20.75 19.37
C SER A 72 30.67 21.43 18.02
N ASN A 73 30.58 22.76 18.04
CA ASN A 73 30.87 23.64 16.91
C ASN A 73 32.29 23.36 16.39
N SER A 74 32.47 22.90 15.14
CA SER A 74 33.58 23.37 14.28
C SER A 74 33.71 22.74 12.87
N ASP A 75 32.86 21.82 12.39
CA ASP A 75 32.98 21.38 10.99
C ASP A 75 32.01 22.14 10.10
N SER A 76 32.52 23.15 9.39
CA SER A 76 31.82 23.76 8.26
C SER A 76 31.51 22.69 7.23
N ASP A 77 30.24 22.49 6.90
CA ASP A 77 29.81 21.51 5.91
C ASP A 77 30.40 21.87 4.54
N GLU A 78 31.46 21.15 4.15
CA GLU A 78 32.24 21.39 2.93
C GLU A 78 31.36 21.28 1.67
N LYS A 79 30.38 20.38 1.67
CA LYS A 79 29.47 20.19 0.53
C LYS A 79 28.56 21.41 0.36
N LEU A 80 28.03 21.96 1.46
CA LEU A 80 27.25 23.20 1.43
C LEU A 80 28.10 24.40 1.01
N ARG A 81 29.36 24.48 1.45
CA ARG A 81 30.28 25.53 1.01
C ARG A 81 30.50 25.47 -0.50
N ALA A 82 30.89 24.30 -1.01
CA ALA A 82 31.13 24.09 -2.45
C ALA A 82 29.88 24.39 -3.29
N LEU A 83 28.69 23.99 -2.83
CA LEU A 83 27.42 24.29 -3.51
C LEU A 83 27.14 25.80 -3.58
N ARG A 84 27.36 26.54 -2.49
CA ARG A 84 27.13 27.99 -2.43
C ARG A 84 28.10 28.79 -3.30
N GLU A 85 29.33 28.33 -3.47
CA GLU A 85 30.29 28.95 -4.40
C GLU A 85 29.76 28.91 -5.85
N LEU A 86 28.99 27.89 -6.22
CA LEU A 86 28.37 27.79 -7.55
C LEU A 86 27.31 28.86 -7.81
N PHE A 87 26.61 29.34 -6.77
CA PHE A 87 25.50 30.28 -6.91
C PHE A 87 25.95 31.62 -7.53
N SER A 88 27.20 32.02 -7.27
CA SER A 88 27.77 33.28 -7.75
C SER A 88 28.40 33.18 -9.15
N LYS A 89 28.46 31.98 -9.74
CA LYS A 89 28.94 31.82 -11.13
C LYS A 89 28.02 32.61 -12.08
N PRO A 90 28.56 33.38 -13.04
CA PRO A 90 27.74 34.17 -13.97
C PRO A 90 26.70 33.38 -14.76
N SER A 91 26.98 32.11 -15.06
CA SER A 91 26.06 31.20 -15.74
C SER A 91 24.91 30.67 -14.86
N VAL A 92 24.99 30.84 -13.54
CA VAL A 92 24.01 30.35 -12.56
C VAL A 92 23.25 31.53 -11.95
N GLY A 93 23.95 32.41 -11.22
CA GLY A 93 23.41 33.66 -10.68
C GLY A 93 22.15 33.53 -9.82
N ILE A 94 22.12 32.62 -8.84
CA ILE A 94 20.95 32.39 -7.97
C ILE A 94 21.23 32.76 -6.50
N ASP A 95 20.17 32.88 -5.70
CA ASP A 95 20.22 33.16 -4.25
C ASP A 95 19.80 31.94 -3.41
N ALA A 96 19.00 31.06 -3.98
CA ALA A 96 18.61 29.78 -3.39
C ALA A 96 18.56 28.67 -4.44
N TYR A 97 18.74 27.42 -4.02
CA TYR A 97 18.61 26.24 -4.85
C TYR A 97 17.77 25.17 -4.14
N ILE A 98 16.79 24.61 -4.86
CA ILE A 98 15.91 23.57 -4.35
C ILE A 98 16.32 22.21 -4.91
N ILE A 99 16.50 21.24 -4.02
CA ILE A 99 16.98 19.90 -4.32
C ILE A 99 15.91 18.91 -3.83
N PRO A 100 15.01 18.46 -4.71
CA PRO A 100 13.97 17.49 -4.37
C PRO A 100 14.55 16.08 -4.25
N SER A 101 13.70 15.11 -3.89
CA SER A 101 14.09 13.68 -3.85
C SER A 101 13.92 12.98 -5.18
N GLN A 102 13.08 13.52 -6.04
CA GLN A 102 12.68 12.92 -7.30
C GLN A 102 13.80 12.93 -8.33
N ASP A 103 13.75 11.98 -9.25
CA ASP A 103 14.53 11.96 -10.48
C ASP A 103 13.77 12.66 -11.63
N ALA A 104 14.25 12.48 -12.87
CA ALA A 104 13.66 13.10 -14.05
C ALA A 104 12.27 12.53 -14.46
N HIS A 105 11.85 11.44 -13.81
CA HIS A 105 10.66 10.66 -14.11
C HIS A 105 9.69 10.58 -12.92
N GLN A 106 9.93 11.41 -11.90
CA GLN A 106 9.07 11.52 -10.73
C GLN A 106 8.96 10.17 -9.98
N SER A 107 10.00 9.33 -10.07
CA SER A 107 10.06 8.03 -9.40
C SER A 107 10.06 8.22 -7.88
N GLU A 108 9.37 7.32 -7.17
CA GLU A 108 9.37 7.30 -5.71
C GLU A 108 10.71 6.79 -5.14
N PHE A 109 11.12 5.61 -5.59
CA PHE A 109 12.46 5.10 -5.41
C PHE A 109 13.34 5.60 -6.55
N ILE A 110 14.61 5.86 -6.26
CA ILE A 110 15.54 6.42 -7.23
C ILE A 110 16.87 5.67 -7.19
N ALA A 111 17.56 5.62 -8.32
CA ALA A 111 18.90 5.04 -8.37
C ALA A 111 19.90 5.90 -7.59
N GLU A 112 20.96 5.29 -7.07
CA GLU A 112 21.98 5.96 -6.23
C GLU A 112 22.56 7.22 -6.91
N CYS A 113 22.75 7.20 -8.23
CA CYS A 113 23.27 8.33 -8.98
C CYS A 113 22.32 9.56 -8.99
N TYR A 114 21.06 9.41 -8.60
CA TYR A 114 20.06 10.47 -8.50
C TYR A 114 19.78 10.89 -7.06
N MET A 115 20.38 10.25 -6.05
CA MET A 115 20.18 10.55 -4.62
C MET A 115 20.87 11.84 -4.15
N ARG A 116 20.68 12.93 -4.91
CA ARG A 116 21.34 14.25 -4.72
C ARG A 116 21.03 14.87 -3.36
N ARG A 117 19.76 14.78 -2.93
CA ARG A 117 19.32 15.27 -1.62
C ARG A 117 19.99 14.50 -0.49
N ALA A 118 20.11 13.18 -0.59
CA ALA A 118 20.81 12.38 0.40
C ALA A 118 22.31 12.70 0.41
N TYR A 119 22.94 12.84 -0.77
CA TYR A 119 24.34 13.22 -0.87
C TYR A 119 24.65 14.57 -0.22
N ILE A 120 23.85 15.61 -0.49
CA ILE A 120 24.12 16.97 0.01
C ILE A 120 23.80 17.11 1.50
N SER A 121 22.75 16.45 2.01
CA SER A 121 22.25 16.64 3.38
C SER A 121 22.62 15.55 4.37
N GLY A 122 22.98 14.35 3.89
CA GLY A 122 23.14 13.15 4.71
C GLY A 122 21.81 12.45 5.07
N PHE A 123 20.65 13.05 4.78
CA PHE A 123 19.36 12.45 5.10
C PHE A 123 18.90 11.46 4.00
N THR A 124 18.73 10.19 4.37
CA THR A 124 18.49 9.05 3.45
C THR A 124 17.05 8.57 3.38
N GLY A 125 16.09 9.19 4.08
CA GLY A 125 14.66 8.81 3.97
C GLY A 125 14.15 8.96 2.54
N SER A 126 13.06 8.30 2.11
CA SER A 126 12.65 8.37 0.69
C SER A 126 12.03 9.72 0.31
N ALA A 127 11.39 10.42 1.25
CA ALA A 127 10.72 11.70 1.00
C ALA A 127 11.42 12.88 1.66
N GLY A 128 11.69 13.94 0.88
CA GLY A 128 12.10 15.24 1.41
C GLY A 128 12.51 16.26 0.37
N THR A 129 12.63 17.52 0.78
CA THR A 129 13.07 18.62 -0.07
C THR A 129 14.12 19.43 0.67
N ALA A 130 15.33 19.48 0.14
CA ALA A 130 16.39 20.33 0.64
C ALA A 130 16.34 21.70 -0.06
N VAL A 131 16.49 22.77 0.70
CA VAL A 131 16.59 24.14 0.19
C VAL A 131 17.84 24.77 0.77
N VAL A 132 18.74 25.22 -0.10
CA VAL A 132 20.00 25.86 0.28
C VAL A 132 19.99 27.30 -0.21
N THR A 133 20.18 28.25 0.70
CA THR A 133 20.42 29.67 0.38
C THR A 133 21.92 29.97 0.52
N LYS A 134 22.31 31.21 0.21
CA LYS A 134 23.68 31.71 0.42
C LYS A 134 24.21 31.51 1.85
N ASP A 135 23.33 31.44 2.85
CA ASP A 135 23.69 31.44 4.27
C ASP A 135 22.98 30.35 5.11
N LYS A 136 21.86 29.79 4.65
CA LYS A 136 21.04 28.79 5.37
C LYS A 136 20.88 27.51 4.56
N ALA A 137 20.53 26.42 5.25
CA ALA A 137 20.14 25.15 4.63
C ALA A 137 19.01 24.54 5.47
N ALA A 138 17.91 24.17 4.83
CA ALA A 138 16.74 23.61 5.47
C ALA A 138 16.25 22.38 4.71
N LEU A 139 15.67 21.41 5.42
CA LEU A 139 15.16 20.17 4.86
C LEU A 139 13.74 19.90 5.36
N TRP A 140 12.80 19.81 4.42
CA TRP A 140 11.42 19.39 4.70
C TRP A 140 11.29 17.90 4.51
N THR A 141 10.66 17.23 5.46
CA THR A 141 10.20 15.84 5.32
C THR A 141 8.90 15.66 6.13
N ASP A 142 8.17 14.59 5.89
CA ASP A 142 6.89 14.30 6.54
C ASP A 142 7.04 13.43 7.81
N GLY A 143 5.92 13.19 8.48
CA GLY A 143 5.85 12.51 9.78
C GLY A 143 6.51 11.13 9.83
N ARG A 144 6.68 10.45 8.69
CA ARG A 144 7.35 9.14 8.61
C ARG A 144 8.83 9.23 8.94
N TYR A 145 9.46 10.39 8.75
CA TYR A 145 10.92 10.57 8.75
C TYR A 145 11.46 11.56 9.77
N PHE A 146 10.60 12.13 10.61
CA PHE A 146 10.97 13.08 11.65
C PHE A 146 12.12 12.59 12.53
N LEU A 147 12.02 11.38 13.08
CA LEU A 147 13.03 10.82 13.98
C LEU A 147 14.32 10.44 13.24
N GLN A 148 14.22 10.02 11.97
CA GLN A 148 15.38 9.69 11.14
C GLN A 148 16.17 10.96 10.79
N ALA A 149 15.48 12.02 10.35
CA ALA A 149 16.11 13.28 9.97
C ALA A 149 16.83 13.95 11.16
N GLU A 150 16.29 13.86 12.38
CA GLU A 150 16.97 14.35 13.59
C GLU A 150 18.30 13.64 13.87
N LYS A 151 18.39 12.35 13.54
CA LYS A 151 19.61 11.56 13.74
C LYS A 151 20.65 11.84 12.66
N GLN A 152 20.22 11.95 11.40
CA GLN A 152 21.09 12.00 10.23
C GLN A 152 21.57 13.41 9.86
N LEU A 153 20.77 14.45 10.12
CA LEU A 153 21.13 15.82 9.75
C LEU A 153 22.21 16.39 10.69
N SER A 154 23.19 17.08 10.08
CA SER A 154 24.20 17.84 10.82
C SER A 154 23.62 19.14 11.40
N SER A 155 24.35 19.80 12.29
CA SER A 155 23.95 21.09 12.87
C SER A 155 23.84 22.22 11.83
N SER A 156 24.38 22.04 10.62
CA SER A 156 24.28 22.99 9.51
C SER A 156 22.90 23.01 8.85
N TRP A 157 22.04 22.02 9.14
CA TRP A 157 20.72 21.87 8.55
C TRP A 157 19.60 22.19 9.54
N ILE A 158 18.58 22.88 9.06
CA ILE A 158 17.33 23.12 9.78
C ILE A 158 16.32 22.05 9.35
N LEU A 159 15.95 21.16 10.27
CA LEU A 159 14.86 20.20 10.02
C LEU A 159 13.51 20.90 10.08
N MET A 160 12.76 20.82 8.99
CA MET A 160 11.39 21.33 8.85
C MET A 160 10.41 20.15 8.85
N ARG A 161 9.65 20.01 9.94
CA ARG A 161 8.66 18.94 10.12
C ARG A 161 7.37 19.23 9.35
N ALA A 162 7.34 18.93 8.06
CA ALA A 162 6.24 19.27 7.17
C ALA A 162 4.89 18.74 7.69
N GLY A 163 3.84 19.56 7.57
CA GLY A 163 2.50 19.24 8.06
C GLY A 163 2.29 19.48 9.56
N SER A 164 3.34 19.79 10.34
CA SER A 164 3.19 20.20 11.73
C SER A 164 2.71 21.65 11.82
N LEU A 165 1.86 21.95 12.81
CA LEU A 165 1.33 23.30 13.03
C LEU A 165 2.47 24.31 13.22
N GLY A 166 2.45 25.39 12.45
CA GLY A 166 3.43 26.48 12.54
C GLY A 166 4.75 26.24 11.79
N VAL A 167 4.93 25.10 11.12
CA VAL A 167 6.07 24.88 10.21
C VAL A 167 5.72 25.46 8.84
N PRO A 168 6.49 26.43 8.32
CA PRO A 168 6.22 27.03 7.01
C PRO A 168 6.46 26.02 5.90
N THR A 169 5.75 26.17 4.78
CA THR A 169 6.08 25.50 3.52
C THR A 169 7.42 26.00 2.96
N THR A 170 7.97 25.29 1.98
CA THR A 170 9.20 25.72 1.28
C THR A 170 9.03 27.11 0.65
N ILE A 171 7.87 27.38 0.06
CA ILE A 171 7.50 28.66 -0.56
C ILE A 171 7.44 29.78 0.47
N GLU A 172 6.73 29.57 1.59
CA GLU A 172 6.63 30.55 2.68
C GLU A 172 8.01 30.86 3.26
N TRP A 173 8.82 29.82 3.51
CA TRP A 173 10.15 30.01 4.06
C TRP A 173 11.08 30.77 3.10
N LEU A 174 11.05 30.47 1.80
CA LEU A 174 11.82 31.21 0.79
C LEU A 174 11.43 32.69 0.77
N ASN A 175 10.13 32.98 0.79
CA ASN A 175 9.59 34.34 0.82
C ASN A 175 9.98 35.13 2.10
N ASP A 176 10.27 34.43 3.19
CA ASP A 176 10.69 35.04 4.46
C ASP A 176 12.21 35.23 4.56
N VAL A 177 13.00 34.33 3.99
CA VAL A 177 14.47 34.36 4.15
C VAL A 177 15.21 35.08 3.03
N LEU A 178 14.61 35.21 1.84
CA LEU A 178 15.24 35.89 0.70
C LEU A 178 14.91 37.38 0.67
N ALA A 179 15.87 38.18 0.21
CA ALA A 179 15.61 39.58 -0.11
C ALA A 179 14.65 39.71 -1.31
N PRO A 180 13.77 40.73 -1.36
CA PRO A 180 12.89 40.97 -2.50
C PRO A 180 13.68 40.97 -3.82
N GLY A 181 13.17 40.30 -4.85
CA GLY A 181 13.92 40.11 -6.10
C GLY A 181 14.87 38.91 -6.12
N GLY A 182 14.97 38.14 -5.02
CA GLY A 182 15.80 36.95 -4.95
C GLY A 182 15.49 35.92 -6.05
N ARG A 183 16.53 35.23 -6.52
CA ARG A 183 16.46 34.27 -7.64
C ARG A 183 16.57 32.85 -7.11
N VAL A 184 15.55 32.04 -7.35
CA VAL A 184 15.46 30.66 -6.88
C VAL A 184 15.74 29.72 -8.05
N GLY A 185 16.84 28.97 -7.97
CA GLY A 185 17.22 27.99 -8.99
C GLY A 185 16.58 26.62 -8.75
N ILE A 186 16.19 25.95 -9.83
CA ILE A 186 15.83 24.53 -9.83
C ILE A 186 16.47 23.82 -11.03
N ASP A 187 16.68 22.51 -10.91
CA ASP A 187 16.87 21.63 -12.06
C ASP A 187 15.48 21.29 -12.63
N PRO A 188 15.12 21.76 -13.84
CA PRO A 188 13.76 21.63 -14.38
C PRO A 188 13.37 20.18 -14.71
N PHE A 189 14.31 19.23 -14.75
CA PHE A 189 13.99 17.82 -14.93
C PHE A 189 13.40 17.19 -13.67
N LEU A 190 13.72 17.71 -12.48
CA LEU A 190 13.35 17.08 -11.19
C LEU A 190 12.00 17.52 -10.63
N PHE A 191 11.28 18.39 -11.36
CA PHE A 191 9.98 18.92 -10.97
C PHE A 191 8.98 18.62 -12.08
N SER A 192 7.80 18.14 -11.72
CA SER A 192 6.65 18.15 -12.62
C SER A 192 6.33 19.59 -13.04
N SER A 193 5.71 19.74 -14.21
CA SER A 193 5.41 21.07 -14.74
C SER A 193 4.45 21.86 -13.85
N ASP A 194 3.48 21.19 -13.20
CA ASP A 194 2.55 21.83 -12.27
C ASP A 194 3.25 22.31 -10.98
N ALA A 195 4.12 21.49 -10.39
CA ALA A 195 4.87 21.84 -9.17
C ALA A 195 5.84 23.00 -9.43
N ALA A 196 6.49 23.04 -10.60
CA ALA A 196 7.33 24.17 -10.98
C ALA A 196 6.53 25.47 -11.15
N GLU A 197 5.32 25.40 -11.71
CA GLU A 197 4.44 26.56 -11.87
C GLU A 197 3.84 27.01 -10.51
N GLU A 198 3.47 26.08 -9.63
CA GLU A 198 3.05 26.39 -8.25
C GLU A 198 4.17 27.11 -7.49
N LEU A 199 5.40 26.58 -7.56
CA LEU A 199 6.58 27.22 -6.95
C LEU A 199 6.77 28.63 -7.49
N LYS A 200 6.75 28.80 -8.81
CA LYS A 200 6.91 30.10 -9.49
C LYS A 200 5.86 31.11 -9.02
N GLN A 201 4.58 30.73 -9.00
CA GLN A 201 3.48 31.58 -8.54
C GLN A 201 3.59 31.90 -7.05
N GLY A 202 4.02 30.92 -6.25
CA GLY A 202 4.20 31.05 -4.81
C GLY A 202 5.27 32.05 -4.41
N ILE A 203 6.46 31.99 -5.05
CA ILE A 203 7.59 32.87 -4.73
C ILE A 203 7.44 34.27 -5.38
N ALA A 204 6.69 34.39 -6.48
CA ALA A 204 6.41 35.67 -7.12
C ALA A 204 5.69 36.66 -6.19
N LYS A 205 5.02 36.18 -5.12
CA LYS A 205 4.36 37.03 -4.10
C LYS A 205 5.31 38.01 -3.40
N LYS A 206 6.63 37.74 -3.40
CA LYS A 206 7.69 38.63 -2.89
C LYS A 206 8.64 39.12 -3.99
N ASN A 207 8.17 39.10 -5.24
CA ASN A 207 8.91 39.45 -6.44
C ASN A 207 10.17 38.57 -6.65
N HIS A 208 10.19 37.34 -6.15
CA HIS A 208 11.27 36.41 -6.47
C HIS A 208 11.10 35.81 -7.88
N GLU A 209 12.22 35.47 -8.50
CA GLU A 209 12.28 34.89 -9.84
C GLU A 209 12.62 33.40 -9.75
N LEU A 210 11.90 32.54 -10.49
CA LEU A 210 12.28 31.14 -10.67
C LEU A 210 13.22 31.01 -11.87
N VAL A 211 14.38 30.38 -11.67
CA VAL A 211 15.43 30.18 -12.67
C VAL A 211 15.59 28.70 -12.97
N PHE A 212 15.46 28.31 -14.24
CA PHE A 212 15.67 26.94 -14.71
C PHE A 212 17.12 26.72 -15.15
N LEU A 213 17.79 25.74 -14.54
CA LEU A 213 19.17 25.38 -14.85
C LEU A 213 19.21 24.10 -15.70
N TYR A 214 19.19 24.25 -17.02
CA TYR A 214 19.14 23.12 -17.97
C TYR A 214 20.46 22.37 -18.15
N ASP A 215 21.58 23.10 -18.09
CA ASP A 215 22.88 22.55 -18.53
C ASP A 215 23.41 21.47 -17.60
N LYS A 216 23.35 21.72 -16.28
CA LYS A 216 23.86 20.82 -15.23
C LYS A 216 23.14 21.03 -13.92
N ASN A 217 22.96 19.93 -13.18
CA ASN A 217 22.55 19.98 -11.79
C ASN A 217 23.73 20.42 -10.90
N LEU A 218 23.51 21.39 -10.01
CA LEU A 218 24.59 21.95 -9.18
C LEU A 218 25.13 20.94 -8.15
N VAL A 219 24.31 19.99 -7.69
CA VAL A 219 24.77 18.92 -6.79
C VAL A 219 25.70 17.98 -7.53
N ASP A 220 25.47 17.72 -8.82
CA ASP A 220 26.33 16.86 -9.63
C ASP A 220 27.72 17.49 -9.83
N GLU A 221 27.84 18.82 -9.88
CA GLU A 221 29.13 19.51 -9.91
C GLU A 221 29.92 19.34 -8.60
N VAL A 222 29.23 19.34 -7.45
CA VAL A 222 29.86 19.11 -6.13
C VAL A 222 30.21 17.63 -5.94
N TRP A 223 29.32 16.72 -6.36
CA TRP A 223 29.50 15.28 -6.25
C TRP A 223 30.61 14.77 -7.18
N ASN A 224 30.74 15.40 -8.35
CA ASN A 224 31.83 15.23 -9.30
C ASN A 224 32.12 13.73 -9.58
N LYS A 225 33.39 13.31 -9.57
CA LYS A 225 33.80 11.93 -9.88
C LYS A 225 33.32 10.87 -8.88
N SER A 226 32.89 11.27 -7.69
CA SER A 226 32.38 10.37 -6.66
C SER A 226 30.90 10.01 -6.86
N ARG A 227 30.23 10.62 -7.84
CA ARG A 227 28.84 10.28 -8.20
C ARG A 227 28.79 8.86 -8.77
N PRO A 228 27.91 7.97 -8.26
CA PRO A 228 27.68 6.66 -8.86
C PRO A 228 27.29 6.78 -10.33
N LYS A 229 27.68 5.80 -11.14
CA LYS A 229 27.26 5.75 -12.54
C LYS A 229 25.77 5.42 -12.64
N PRO A 230 25.06 5.92 -13.67
CA PRO A 230 23.73 5.43 -13.97
C PRO A 230 23.68 3.91 -14.11
N PRO A 231 22.58 3.26 -13.70
CA PRO A 231 22.41 1.83 -13.86
C PRO A 231 22.45 1.46 -15.35
N ASN A 232 23.07 0.32 -15.66
CA ASN A 232 23.20 -0.18 -17.03
C ASN A 232 22.93 -1.69 -17.15
N LYS A 233 21.96 -2.19 -16.39
CA LYS A 233 21.55 -3.60 -16.49
C LYS A 233 20.68 -3.80 -17.74
N PRO A 234 20.75 -4.96 -18.42
CA PRO A 234 19.90 -5.26 -19.56
C PRO A 234 18.41 -5.23 -19.19
N ILE A 235 17.58 -4.76 -20.12
CA ILE A 235 16.12 -4.85 -20.02
C ILE A 235 15.63 -6.19 -20.59
N ARG A 236 14.41 -6.59 -20.20
CA ARG A 236 13.78 -7.84 -20.64
C ARG A 236 12.35 -7.63 -21.13
N VAL A 237 11.89 -8.54 -21.97
CA VAL A 237 10.48 -8.63 -22.34
C VAL A 237 9.66 -9.18 -21.16
N HIS A 238 8.48 -8.62 -20.93
CA HIS A 238 7.48 -9.16 -20.01
C HIS A 238 6.56 -10.08 -20.81
N ASP A 239 6.59 -11.36 -20.47
CA ASP A 239 5.89 -12.42 -21.18
C ASP A 239 4.38 -12.12 -21.26
N LEU A 240 3.78 -12.34 -22.44
CA LEU A 240 2.37 -12.07 -22.71
C LEU A 240 1.45 -12.85 -21.76
N LYS A 241 1.86 -14.04 -21.30
CA LYS A 241 1.06 -14.82 -20.34
C LYS A 241 0.85 -14.11 -18.99
N TYR A 242 1.74 -13.18 -18.63
CA TYR A 242 1.63 -12.35 -17.43
C TYR A 242 0.99 -11.00 -17.76
N ALA A 243 1.34 -10.41 -18.91
CA ALA A 243 0.82 -9.12 -19.33
C ALA A 243 -0.67 -9.15 -19.73
N GLY A 244 -1.16 -10.28 -20.24
CA GLY A 244 -2.53 -10.49 -20.75
C GLY A 244 -2.86 -9.79 -22.07
N VAL A 245 -2.24 -8.64 -22.34
CA VAL A 245 -2.48 -7.82 -23.53
C VAL A 245 -1.15 -7.48 -24.21
N ASP A 246 -1.08 -7.66 -25.52
CA ASP A 246 0.11 -7.37 -26.32
C ASP A 246 0.31 -5.86 -26.55
N VAL A 247 1.53 -5.49 -26.96
CA VAL A 247 1.94 -4.09 -27.16
C VAL A 247 1.15 -3.40 -28.27
N ALA A 248 0.84 -4.10 -29.37
CA ALA A 248 0.12 -3.52 -30.49
C ALA A 248 -1.32 -3.15 -30.09
N SER A 249 -1.98 -4.01 -29.32
CA SER A 249 -3.30 -3.77 -28.75
C SER A 249 -3.31 -2.58 -27.78
N LYS A 250 -2.31 -2.47 -26.89
CA LYS A 250 -2.18 -1.33 -25.97
C LYS A 250 -1.93 -0.01 -26.71
N LEU A 251 -1.04 -0.01 -27.71
CA LEU A 251 -0.77 1.16 -28.55
C LEU A 251 -1.99 1.58 -29.38
N LEU A 252 -2.77 0.61 -29.88
CA LEU A 252 -4.01 0.90 -30.60
C LEU A 252 -5.03 1.61 -29.71
N SER A 253 -5.21 1.12 -28.47
CA SER A 253 -6.08 1.78 -27.48
C SER A 253 -5.60 3.20 -27.18
N LEU A 254 -4.30 3.39 -26.93
CA LEU A 254 -3.74 4.73 -26.69
C LEU A 254 -3.93 5.66 -27.89
N ARG A 255 -3.75 5.18 -29.13
CA ARG A 255 -3.97 5.99 -30.33
C ARG A 255 -5.43 6.38 -30.53
N SER A 256 -6.38 5.56 -30.07
CA SER A 256 -7.79 5.96 -30.02
C SER A 256 -7.99 7.17 -29.10
N GLU A 257 -7.40 7.14 -27.90
CA GLU A 257 -7.44 8.26 -26.95
C GLU A 257 -6.79 9.54 -27.53
N LEU A 258 -5.69 9.39 -28.29
CA LEU A 258 -5.09 10.52 -29.01
C LEU A 258 -6.07 11.14 -30.01
N ALA A 259 -6.73 10.31 -30.83
CA ALA A 259 -7.72 10.78 -31.79
C ALA A 259 -8.91 11.48 -31.11
N ASP A 260 -9.45 10.89 -30.03
CA ASP A 260 -10.60 11.43 -29.29
C ASP A 260 -10.29 12.74 -28.57
N SER A 261 -9.04 12.91 -28.11
CA SER A 261 -8.57 14.16 -27.50
C SER A 261 -8.17 15.24 -28.50
N GLY A 262 -8.06 14.92 -29.80
CA GLY A 262 -7.51 15.81 -30.82
C GLY A 262 -5.99 15.98 -30.76
N SER A 263 -5.30 15.06 -30.08
CA SER A 263 -3.84 15.02 -29.95
C SER A 263 -3.23 14.24 -31.12
N SER A 264 -2.10 14.70 -31.64
CA SER A 264 -1.31 13.96 -32.65
C SER A 264 -0.17 13.16 -32.01
N ALA A 265 0.22 13.50 -30.78
CA ALA A 265 1.25 12.80 -30.01
C ALA A 265 1.00 12.88 -28.50
N ILE A 266 1.58 11.96 -27.73
CA ILE A 266 1.72 12.02 -26.27
C ILE A 266 3.17 11.82 -25.87
N VAL A 267 3.63 12.58 -24.86
CA VAL A 267 4.92 12.35 -24.20
C VAL A 267 4.68 11.63 -22.88
N ILE A 268 5.35 10.50 -22.67
CA ILE A 268 5.25 9.66 -21.48
C ILE A 268 6.60 9.68 -20.78
N SER A 269 6.62 10.14 -19.52
CA SER A 269 7.81 10.21 -18.65
C SER A 269 7.81 9.17 -17.55
N MET A 270 6.65 8.72 -17.08
CA MET A 270 6.53 7.76 -15.99
C MET A 270 7.08 6.38 -16.41
N LEU A 271 8.05 5.87 -15.65
CA LEU A 271 8.79 4.66 -16.05
C LEU A 271 7.91 3.40 -16.05
N ASP A 272 6.96 3.31 -15.12
CA ASP A 272 5.99 2.23 -15.00
C ASP A 272 4.97 2.24 -16.14
N GLU A 273 4.56 3.42 -16.63
CA GLU A 273 3.71 3.53 -17.83
C GLU A 273 4.43 3.04 -19.08
N ILE A 274 5.71 3.39 -19.25
CA ILE A 274 6.54 2.93 -20.38
C ILE A 274 6.73 1.41 -20.31
N ALA A 275 7.08 0.89 -19.14
CA ALA A 275 7.25 -0.53 -18.89
C ALA A 275 5.96 -1.33 -19.17
N TRP A 276 4.81 -0.82 -18.72
CA TRP A 276 3.52 -1.45 -18.95
C TRP A 276 3.08 -1.41 -20.42
N LEU A 277 3.21 -0.25 -21.08
CA LEU A 277 2.75 -0.07 -22.46
C LEU A 277 3.55 -0.93 -23.44
N LEU A 278 4.87 -1.06 -23.22
CA LEU A 278 5.76 -1.81 -24.10
C LEU A 278 5.96 -3.27 -23.69
N ASN A 279 5.30 -3.75 -22.63
CA ASN A 279 5.56 -5.07 -22.04
C ASN A 279 7.06 -5.32 -21.83
N LEU A 280 7.73 -4.36 -21.22
CA LEU A 280 9.14 -4.42 -20.89
C LEU A 280 9.33 -4.29 -19.38
N ARG A 281 10.43 -4.84 -18.86
CA ARG A 281 10.86 -4.64 -17.46
C ARG A 281 12.35 -4.38 -17.41
N GLY A 282 12.76 -3.64 -16.40
CA GLY A 282 14.16 -3.31 -16.11
C GLY A 282 14.53 -3.58 -14.65
N SER A 283 15.68 -3.06 -14.25
CA SER A 283 16.17 -3.09 -12.87
C SER A 283 17.00 -1.84 -12.56
N ASP A 284 16.64 -0.72 -13.21
CA ASP A 284 17.36 0.54 -13.05
C ASP A 284 17.01 1.25 -11.75
N VAL A 285 15.76 1.12 -11.32
CA VAL A 285 15.27 1.67 -10.06
C VAL A 285 15.24 0.54 -9.04
N PRO A 286 15.87 0.70 -7.86
CA PRO A 286 15.76 -0.30 -6.79
C PRO A 286 14.30 -0.62 -6.50
N HIS A 287 13.99 -1.90 -6.32
CA HIS A 287 12.66 -2.41 -5.97
C HIS A 287 11.54 -2.24 -7.01
N SER A 288 11.75 -1.45 -8.06
CA SER A 288 10.80 -1.25 -9.15
C SER A 288 11.35 -1.84 -10.45
N PRO A 289 10.68 -2.81 -11.08
CA PRO A 289 11.18 -3.48 -12.28
C PRO A 289 11.02 -2.63 -13.56
N VAL A 290 11.53 -1.39 -13.54
CA VAL A 290 11.44 -0.37 -14.59
C VAL A 290 12.83 0.03 -15.11
N MET A 291 12.85 0.82 -16.17
CA MET A 291 14.05 1.29 -16.86
C MET A 291 13.97 2.78 -17.14
N TYR A 292 15.08 3.52 -17.01
CA TYR A 292 15.12 4.94 -17.37
C TYR A 292 14.90 5.11 -18.88
N ALA A 293 13.74 5.67 -19.23
CA ALA A 293 13.37 5.92 -20.61
C ALA A 293 12.32 7.04 -20.71
N TYR A 294 12.20 7.64 -21.89
CA TYR A 294 11.00 8.38 -22.29
C TYR A 294 10.35 7.68 -23.48
N LEU A 295 9.05 7.88 -23.68
CA LEU A 295 8.33 7.37 -24.84
C LEU A 295 7.48 8.48 -25.45
N ILE A 296 7.58 8.63 -26.77
CA ILE A 296 6.66 9.46 -27.55
C ILE A 296 5.84 8.53 -28.43
N VAL A 297 4.52 8.59 -28.31
CA VAL A 297 3.59 7.86 -29.18
C VAL A 297 2.86 8.87 -30.05
N GLU A 298 3.00 8.71 -31.37
CA GLU A 298 2.29 9.48 -32.39
C GLU A 298 1.17 8.60 -32.98
N THR A 299 0.33 9.19 -33.83
CA THR A 299 -0.83 8.51 -34.44
C THR A 299 -0.47 7.24 -35.23
N ASP A 300 0.74 7.15 -35.77
CA ASP A 300 1.19 6.06 -36.66
C ASP A 300 2.51 5.40 -36.24
N LYS A 301 3.33 6.07 -35.43
CA LYS A 301 4.66 5.60 -34.98
C LYS A 301 4.89 5.86 -33.50
N ALA A 302 5.95 5.28 -32.94
CA ALA A 302 6.34 5.52 -31.55
C ALA A 302 7.86 5.45 -31.40
N LYS A 303 8.42 6.27 -30.51
CA LYS A 303 9.87 6.45 -30.30
C LYS A 303 10.21 6.26 -28.83
N LEU A 304 11.05 5.27 -28.53
CA LEU A 304 11.57 4.98 -27.20
C LEU A 304 12.97 5.61 -27.04
N PHE A 305 13.11 6.51 -26.07
CA PHE A 305 14.35 7.21 -25.73
C PHE A 305 15.01 6.47 -24.57
N ILE A 306 16.08 5.75 -24.84
CA ILE A 306 16.73 4.86 -23.86
C ILE A 306 18.23 4.75 -24.16
N ASP A 307 19.02 4.35 -23.17
CA ASP A 307 20.38 3.88 -23.39
C ASP A 307 20.33 2.55 -24.17
N THR A 308 20.75 2.58 -25.44
CA THR A 308 20.72 1.43 -26.33
C THR A 308 21.63 0.29 -25.87
N SER A 309 22.60 0.54 -24.99
CA SER A 309 23.45 -0.52 -24.44
C SER A 309 22.69 -1.51 -23.53
N LYS A 310 21.48 -1.14 -23.07
CA LYS A 310 20.58 -2.00 -22.29
C LYS A 310 19.74 -2.94 -23.14
N VAL A 311 19.65 -2.69 -24.46
CA VAL A 311 18.72 -3.35 -25.36
C VAL A 311 19.37 -4.60 -25.94
N SER A 312 18.92 -5.78 -25.51
CA SER A 312 19.35 -7.06 -26.09
C SER A 312 18.75 -7.27 -27.50
N ALA A 313 19.26 -8.26 -28.23
CA ALA A 313 18.71 -8.63 -29.54
C ALA A 313 17.23 -9.02 -29.46
N GLU A 314 16.85 -9.80 -28.44
CA GLU A 314 15.46 -10.20 -28.18
C GLU A 314 14.54 -8.97 -27.98
N VAL A 315 14.97 -8.02 -27.14
CA VAL A 315 14.18 -6.81 -26.89
C VAL A 315 14.13 -5.92 -28.13
N MET A 316 15.23 -5.84 -28.89
CA MET A 316 15.25 -5.11 -30.15
C MET A 316 14.24 -5.69 -31.15
N ASP A 317 14.15 -7.01 -31.26
CA ASP A 317 13.20 -7.68 -32.14
C ASP A 317 11.75 -7.49 -31.66
N HIS A 318 11.50 -7.59 -30.35
CA HIS A 318 10.20 -7.27 -29.74
C HIS A 318 9.74 -5.84 -30.08
N LEU A 319 10.63 -4.85 -29.92
CA LEU A 319 10.37 -3.44 -30.22
C LEU A 319 10.16 -3.20 -31.72
N LYS A 320 10.97 -3.80 -32.59
CA LYS A 320 10.81 -3.71 -34.05
C LYS A 320 9.47 -4.29 -34.50
N ASN A 321 9.07 -5.43 -33.95
CA ASN A 321 7.78 -6.07 -34.27
C ASN A 321 6.59 -5.20 -33.84
N ALA A 322 6.75 -4.40 -32.78
CA ALA A 322 5.77 -3.41 -32.33
C ALA A 322 5.88 -2.05 -33.05
N GLY A 323 6.79 -1.89 -34.01
CA GLY A 323 7.00 -0.63 -34.73
C GLY A 323 7.59 0.50 -33.88
N ILE A 324 8.36 0.16 -32.85
CA ILE A 324 9.01 1.13 -31.96
C ILE A 324 10.40 1.49 -32.48
N GLU A 325 10.66 2.78 -32.62
CA GLU A 325 11.95 3.31 -33.02
C GLU A 325 12.79 3.69 -31.79
N LEU A 326 14.08 3.34 -31.78
CA LEU A 326 14.99 3.69 -30.69
C LEU A 326 15.62 5.08 -30.90
N ARG A 327 15.78 5.81 -29.81
CA ARG A 327 16.46 7.10 -29.74
C ARG A 327 17.38 7.17 -28.51
N PRO A 328 18.47 7.94 -28.56
CA PRO A 328 19.27 8.24 -27.37
C PRO A 328 18.40 8.87 -26.27
N TYR A 329 18.62 8.49 -25.02
CA TYR A 329 17.86 9.01 -23.87
C TYR A 329 17.85 10.56 -23.82
N ASP A 330 19.00 11.19 -24.02
CA ASP A 330 19.17 12.65 -23.91
C ASP A 330 18.58 13.44 -25.10
N SER A 331 18.11 12.78 -26.17
CA SER A 331 17.57 13.48 -27.34
C SER A 331 16.09 13.86 -27.21
N ILE A 332 15.45 13.61 -26.07
CA ILE A 332 14.02 13.84 -25.85
C ILE A 332 13.61 15.31 -26.10
N LEU A 333 14.39 16.27 -25.60
CA LEU A 333 14.08 17.70 -25.78
C LEU A 333 14.11 18.10 -27.25
N SER A 334 15.09 17.61 -28.01
CA SER A 334 15.20 17.88 -29.45
C SER A 334 14.02 17.30 -30.23
N GLU A 335 13.51 16.13 -29.85
CA GLU A 335 12.34 15.55 -30.51
C GLU A 335 11.08 16.38 -30.23
N VAL A 336 10.90 16.82 -28.98
CA VAL A 336 9.76 17.65 -28.57
C VAL A 336 9.75 19.00 -29.31
N GLU A 337 10.91 19.62 -29.53
CA GLU A 337 11.03 20.80 -30.41
C GLU A 337 10.64 20.48 -31.86
N GLY A 338 11.04 19.31 -32.35
CA GLY A 338 10.67 18.81 -33.68
C GLY A 338 9.17 18.63 -33.86
N LEU A 339 8.46 18.14 -32.83
CA LEU A 339 7.00 18.01 -32.83
C LEU A 339 6.32 19.39 -32.93
N ALA A 340 6.77 20.37 -32.14
CA ALA A 340 6.24 21.73 -32.22
C ALA A 340 6.48 22.35 -33.61
N ALA A 341 7.67 22.15 -34.20
CA ALA A 341 7.99 22.63 -35.54
C ALA A 341 7.09 22.02 -36.64
N GLN A 342 6.61 20.80 -36.42
CA GLN A 342 5.67 20.09 -37.31
C GLN A 342 4.21 20.52 -37.11
N GLY A 343 3.92 21.41 -36.14
CA GLY A 343 2.55 21.82 -35.84
C GLY A 343 1.76 20.79 -35.02
N ALA A 344 2.44 19.92 -34.27
CA ALA A 344 1.79 18.85 -33.51
C ALA A 344 0.95 19.37 -32.33
N ASN A 345 -0.17 18.70 -32.09
CA ASN A 345 -0.93 18.82 -30.84
C ASN A 345 -0.43 17.74 -29.87
N VAL A 346 0.25 18.15 -28.80
CA VAL A 346 0.96 17.22 -27.91
C VAL A 346 0.24 17.10 -26.57
N TRP A 347 -0.18 15.89 -26.24
CA TRP A 347 -0.69 15.55 -24.91
C TRP A 347 0.46 15.53 -23.90
N LEU A 348 0.35 16.36 -22.88
CA LEU A 348 1.32 16.50 -21.79
C LEU A 348 0.60 16.37 -20.44
N ASP A 349 0.93 15.33 -19.69
CA ASP A 349 0.48 15.23 -18.30
C ASP A 349 1.36 16.11 -17.42
N ILE A 350 0.87 17.29 -17.04
CA ILE A 350 1.66 18.26 -16.28
C ILE A 350 1.99 17.82 -14.85
N SER A 351 1.31 16.78 -14.34
CA SER A 351 1.57 16.21 -13.01
C SER A 351 2.73 15.21 -13.00
N SER A 352 3.10 14.68 -14.17
CA SER A 352 4.15 13.66 -14.31
C SER A 352 5.24 14.02 -15.32
N VAL A 353 4.96 14.83 -16.33
CA VAL A 353 5.97 15.32 -17.28
C VAL A 353 6.72 16.48 -16.64
N ASN A 354 8.06 16.37 -16.63
CA ASN A 354 8.91 17.37 -16.01
C ASN A 354 8.84 18.75 -16.71
N ALA A 355 9.13 19.79 -15.93
CA ALA A 355 9.08 21.17 -16.38
C ALA A 355 10.02 21.46 -17.56
N ALA A 356 11.14 20.72 -17.68
CA ALA A 356 12.07 20.87 -18.78
C ALA A 356 11.40 20.57 -20.13
N ILE A 357 10.69 19.45 -20.24
CA ILE A 357 9.98 19.03 -21.46
C ILE A 357 8.87 20.03 -21.81
N VAL A 358 7.97 20.33 -20.85
CA VAL A 358 6.81 21.21 -21.11
C VAL A 358 7.27 22.62 -21.49
N LYS A 359 8.28 23.18 -20.81
CA LYS A 359 8.79 24.51 -21.13
C LYS A 359 9.50 24.54 -22.49
N THR A 360 10.22 23.47 -22.84
CA THR A 360 10.86 23.34 -24.16
C THR A 360 9.81 23.33 -25.26
N PHE A 361 8.76 22.52 -25.11
CA PHE A 361 7.64 22.48 -26.06
C PHE A 361 6.97 23.86 -26.21
N ASN A 362 6.59 24.50 -25.10
CA ASN A 362 5.95 25.80 -25.13
C ASN A 362 6.81 26.88 -25.79
N SER A 363 8.12 26.90 -25.50
CA SER A 363 9.06 27.83 -26.13
C SER A 363 9.19 27.56 -27.64
N ALA A 364 9.14 26.30 -28.06
CA ALA A 364 9.15 25.93 -29.47
C ALA A 364 7.86 26.34 -30.19
N CYS A 365 6.70 26.21 -29.55
CA CYS A 365 5.42 26.72 -30.07
C CYS A 365 5.45 28.24 -30.24
N GLU A 366 5.98 28.99 -29.27
CA GLU A 366 6.14 30.45 -29.38
C GLU A 366 7.00 30.83 -30.60
N ARG A 367 8.14 30.14 -30.81
CA ARG A 367 9.00 30.35 -31.99
C ARG A 367 8.29 30.01 -33.29
N TYR A 368 7.49 28.95 -33.31
CA TYR A 368 6.68 28.58 -34.47
C TYR A 368 5.75 29.74 -34.88
N TYR A 369 4.98 30.29 -33.94
CA TYR A 369 4.07 31.41 -34.23
C TYR A 369 4.80 32.70 -34.61
N GLN A 370 5.91 33.04 -33.96
CA GLN A 370 6.76 34.19 -34.35
C GLN A 370 7.29 34.07 -35.78
N SER A 371 7.63 32.84 -36.22
CA SER A 371 8.07 32.57 -37.59
C SER A 371 6.96 32.75 -38.64
N LEU A 372 5.70 32.50 -38.25
CA LEU A 372 4.54 32.73 -39.12
C LEU A 372 4.22 34.22 -39.25
N GLU A 373 4.26 34.96 -38.13
CA GLU A 373 4.02 36.41 -38.14
C GLU A 373 5.05 37.17 -38.99
N SER A 374 6.33 36.80 -38.88
CA SER A 374 7.40 37.38 -39.70
C SER A 374 7.24 37.05 -41.19
N LYS A 375 6.83 35.82 -41.54
CA LYS A 375 6.49 35.45 -42.93
C LYS A 375 5.27 36.22 -43.47
N THR A 376 4.28 36.48 -42.62
CA THR A 376 3.04 37.20 -43.00
C THR A 376 3.31 38.71 -43.19
N LYS A 377 4.16 39.31 -42.34
CA LYS A 377 4.67 40.67 -42.52
C LYS A 377 5.58 40.83 -43.74
N SER A 378 6.31 39.78 -44.13
CA SER A 378 7.08 39.78 -45.39
C SER A 378 6.21 39.55 -46.64
N LYS A 379 4.99 39.00 -46.49
CA LYS A 379 4.03 38.74 -47.57
C LYS A 379 2.91 39.79 -47.68
N THR A 380 2.99 40.92 -46.97
CA THR A 380 2.04 42.04 -47.14
C THR A 380 2.34 42.84 -48.42
N LYS A 381 2.29 42.15 -49.57
CA LYS A 381 2.16 42.72 -50.91
C LYS A 381 1.63 41.67 -51.90
N MET A 382 0.50 41.02 -51.60
CA MET A 382 -0.51 40.56 -52.57
C MET A 382 -1.61 39.72 -51.90
N TYR A 383 -2.86 40.14 -52.14
CA TYR A 383 -4.18 39.50 -52.04
C TYR A 383 -4.48 38.31 -51.10
N ASP A 384 -5.58 38.53 -50.37
CA ASP A 384 -6.68 37.63 -49.98
C ASP A 384 -6.59 36.16 -50.41
N ASP A 385 -6.70 35.25 -49.44
CA ASP A 385 -7.64 34.15 -49.55
C ASP A 385 -7.81 33.39 -48.22
N SER A 386 -9.07 33.15 -47.90
CA SER A 386 -9.55 32.17 -46.94
C SER A 386 -8.96 30.78 -47.23
N ASN A 387 -7.94 30.38 -46.47
CA ASN A 387 -7.48 28.99 -46.41
C ASN A 387 -7.42 28.56 -44.94
N GLY A 388 -8.19 27.52 -44.62
CA GLY A 388 -8.34 26.96 -43.29
C GLY A 388 -6.99 26.76 -42.61
N TRP A 389 -6.76 27.53 -41.54
CA TRP A 389 -5.61 27.34 -40.69
C TRP A 389 -5.77 26.00 -39.98
N SER A 390 -4.96 25.02 -40.38
CA SER A 390 -4.57 23.94 -39.47
C SER A 390 -4.03 24.61 -38.21
N GLY A 391 -4.70 24.42 -37.07
CA GLY A 391 -4.27 25.00 -35.80
C GLY A 391 -2.80 24.69 -35.55
N GLY A 392 -1.99 25.72 -35.26
CA GLY A 392 -0.57 25.54 -34.98
C GLY A 392 -0.31 24.63 -33.75
N PRO A 393 0.96 24.36 -33.42
CA PRO A 393 1.30 23.42 -32.38
C PRO A 393 0.73 23.85 -31.02
N THR A 394 0.05 22.93 -30.34
CA THR A 394 -0.67 23.22 -29.10
C THR A 394 -0.43 22.12 -28.06
N GLY A 395 -0.25 22.50 -26.80
CA GLY A 395 -0.17 21.56 -25.68
C GLY A 395 -1.58 21.20 -25.17
N ILE A 396 -1.88 19.92 -25.07
CA ILE A 396 -3.12 19.39 -24.49
C ILE A 396 -2.78 18.83 -23.10
N TYR A 397 -3.15 19.57 -22.05
CA TYR A 397 -2.77 19.24 -20.68
C TYR A 397 -3.82 18.37 -19.99
N ARG A 398 -3.54 17.07 -19.86
CA ARG A 398 -4.44 16.08 -19.25
C ARG A 398 -3.63 14.95 -18.62
N VAL A 399 -4.19 14.29 -17.61
CA VAL A 399 -3.57 13.10 -16.99
C VAL A 399 -3.36 12.01 -18.04
N SER A 400 -2.26 11.26 -17.94
CA SER A 400 -1.98 10.14 -18.85
C SER A 400 -3.12 9.10 -18.83
N PRO A 401 -3.66 8.69 -19.99
CA PRO A 401 -4.69 7.65 -20.03
C PRO A 401 -4.13 6.26 -19.63
N ILE A 402 -2.81 6.09 -19.70
CA ILE A 402 -2.12 4.85 -19.32
C ILE A 402 -2.22 4.60 -17.82
N SER A 403 -2.16 5.67 -17.01
CA SER A 403 -2.28 5.60 -15.56
C SER A 403 -3.54 4.86 -15.13
N LEU A 404 -4.70 5.21 -15.70
CA LEU A 404 -5.96 4.53 -15.40
C LEU A 404 -6.03 3.13 -16.04
N ALA A 405 -5.53 2.97 -17.28
CA ALA A 405 -5.58 1.70 -17.98
C ALA A 405 -4.83 0.58 -17.25
N LYS A 406 -3.63 0.86 -16.72
CA LYS A 406 -2.84 -0.14 -15.97
C LYS A 406 -3.32 -0.35 -14.53
N ALA A 407 -4.04 0.62 -13.96
CA ALA A 407 -4.58 0.52 -12.62
C ALA A 407 -5.62 -0.60 -12.50
N VAL A 408 -6.39 -0.84 -13.57
CA VAL A 408 -7.40 -1.91 -13.68
C VAL A 408 -6.75 -3.15 -14.28
N LYS A 409 -6.48 -4.17 -13.45
CA LYS A 409 -5.74 -5.36 -13.88
C LYS A 409 -6.65 -6.27 -14.70
N ASN A 410 -6.10 -6.82 -15.78
CA ASN A 410 -6.76 -7.87 -16.55
C ASN A 410 -6.62 -9.25 -15.86
N ASP A 411 -7.31 -10.27 -16.38
CA ASP A 411 -7.35 -11.59 -15.76
C ASP A 411 -5.96 -12.25 -15.60
N SER A 412 -5.05 -12.06 -16.58
CA SER A 412 -3.68 -12.58 -16.49
C SER A 412 -2.86 -11.89 -15.42
N GLU A 413 -2.96 -10.55 -15.33
CA GLU A 413 -2.31 -9.76 -14.28
C GLU A 413 -2.85 -10.16 -12.89
N LEU A 414 -4.18 -10.31 -12.75
CA LEU A 414 -4.80 -10.74 -11.49
C LEU A 414 -4.39 -12.16 -11.08
N GLU A 415 -4.29 -13.09 -12.03
CA GLU A 415 -3.84 -14.46 -11.76
C GLU A 415 -2.37 -14.51 -11.33
N GLY A 416 -1.52 -13.71 -11.98
CA GLY A 416 -0.12 -13.53 -11.58
C GLY A 416 0.00 -12.98 -10.15
N MET A 417 -0.80 -11.98 -9.82
CA MET A 417 -0.87 -11.42 -8.46
C MET A 417 -1.34 -12.47 -7.44
N ARG A 418 -2.40 -13.23 -7.70
CA ARG A 418 -2.83 -14.33 -6.81
C ARG A 418 -1.72 -15.37 -6.62
N SER A 419 -1.06 -15.77 -7.70
CA SER A 419 -0.02 -16.79 -7.68
C SER A 419 1.25 -16.35 -6.96
N CYS A 420 1.69 -15.09 -7.11
CA CYS A 420 2.85 -14.58 -6.38
C CYS A 420 2.59 -14.44 -4.88
N HIS A 421 1.39 -14.00 -4.48
CA HIS A 421 1.05 -13.85 -3.06
C HIS A 421 1.01 -15.19 -2.32
N LEU A 422 0.60 -16.28 -2.98
CA LEU A 422 0.64 -17.61 -2.37
C LEU A 422 2.07 -18.14 -2.17
N ARG A 423 2.97 -17.90 -3.13
CA ARG A 423 4.40 -18.21 -2.98
C ARG A 423 5.05 -17.37 -1.88
N ASP A 424 4.73 -16.08 -1.83
CA ASP A 424 5.23 -15.18 -0.80
C ASP A 424 4.73 -15.57 0.59
N ALA A 425 3.46 -15.99 0.70
CA ALA A 425 2.90 -16.54 1.94
C ALA A 425 3.66 -17.80 2.39
N ALA A 426 3.99 -18.73 1.47
CA ALA A 426 4.77 -19.91 1.81
C ALA A 426 6.18 -19.56 2.32
N ALA A 427 6.84 -18.57 1.71
CA ALA A 427 8.13 -18.05 2.18
C ALA A 427 8.03 -17.45 3.59
N LEU A 428 6.99 -16.65 3.85
CA LEU A 428 6.74 -16.04 5.15
C LEU A 428 6.45 -17.09 6.24
N VAL A 429 5.68 -18.13 5.93
CA VAL A 429 5.42 -19.24 6.87
C VAL A 429 6.74 -19.92 7.27
N GLN A 430 7.61 -20.25 6.30
CA GLN A 430 8.92 -20.85 6.59
C GLN A 430 9.81 -19.89 7.40
N PHE A 431 9.79 -18.60 7.08
CA PHE A 431 10.49 -17.57 7.82
C PHE A 431 10.01 -17.47 9.27
N TRP A 432 8.70 -17.47 9.53
CA TRP A 432 8.17 -17.37 10.89
C TRP A 432 8.48 -18.59 11.75
N VAL A 433 8.50 -19.79 11.15
CA VAL A 433 8.99 -21.01 11.81
C VAL A 433 10.43 -20.83 12.24
N TRP A 434 11.30 -20.41 11.32
CA TRP A 434 12.71 -20.17 11.60
C TRP A 434 12.88 -19.12 12.71
N MET A 435 12.17 -17.99 12.63
CA MET A 435 12.23 -16.92 13.62
C MET A 435 11.89 -17.44 15.02
N GLU A 436 10.74 -18.13 15.17
CA GLU A 436 10.35 -18.68 16.46
C GLU A 436 11.36 -19.69 17.02
N GLU A 437 11.95 -20.53 16.16
CA GLU A 437 13.00 -21.45 16.58
C GLU A 437 14.26 -20.74 17.05
N GLN A 438 14.71 -19.69 16.36
CA GLN A 438 15.89 -18.92 16.78
C GLN A 438 15.65 -18.20 18.11
N ILE A 439 14.47 -17.60 18.29
CA ILE A 439 14.08 -16.97 19.55
C ILE A 439 14.01 -18.00 20.68
N LYS A 440 13.41 -19.18 20.46
CA LYS A 440 13.38 -20.29 21.44
C LYS A 440 14.79 -20.76 21.82
N LYS A 441 15.74 -20.75 20.88
CA LYS A 441 17.16 -21.08 21.10
C LYS A 441 17.97 -19.93 21.73
N ASN A 442 17.36 -18.78 22.01
CA ASN A 442 18.02 -17.57 22.50
C ASN A 442 19.16 -17.06 21.59
N VAL A 443 19.03 -17.28 20.28
CA VAL A 443 19.96 -16.71 19.31
C VAL A 443 19.71 -15.20 19.22
N LYS A 444 20.76 -14.40 19.35
CA LYS A 444 20.67 -12.94 19.19
C LYS A 444 20.66 -12.61 17.71
N LEU A 445 19.50 -12.16 17.21
CA LEU A 445 19.33 -11.70 15.84
C LEU A 445 19.11 -10.20 15.83
N THR A 446 19.88 -9.49 15.02
CA THR A 446 19.64 -8.09 14.71
C THR A 446 18.50 -7.93 13.71
N GLU A 447 17.88 -6.76 13.67
CA GLU A 447 16.84 -6.45 12.68
C GLU A 447 17.31 -6.64 11.22
N VAL A 448 18.58 -6.35 10.94
CA VAL A 448 19.20 -6.55 9.62
C VAL A 448 19.29 -8.03 9.28
N GLU A 449 19.83 -8.86 10.18
CA GLU A 449 19.93 -10.31 9.96
C GLU A 449 18.55 -10.96 9.76
N VAL A 450 17.52 -10.43 10.42
CA VAL A 450 16.13 -10.89 10.22
C VAL A 450 15.61 -10.53 8.82
N ALA A 451 15.87 -9.31 8.35
CA ALA A 451 15.49 -8.88 7.00
C ALA A 451 16.23 -9.68 5.91
N ASP A 452 17.55 -9.89 6.10
CA ASP A 452 18.37 -10.70 5.20
C ASP A 452 17.87 -12.15 5.15
N LYS A 453 17.46 -12.70 6.30
CA LYS A 453 16.93 -14.06 6.33
C LYS A 453 15.60 -14.19 5.61
N LEU A 454 14.70 -13.21 5.73
CA LEU A 454 13.47 -13.21 4.96
C LEU A 454 13.75 -13.16 3.45
N LEU A 455 14.73 -12.37 3.03
CA LEU A 455 15.17 -12.31 1.64
C LEU A 455 15.62 -13.69 1.14
N GLU A 456 16.35 -14.47 1.93
CA GLU A 456 16.73 -15.85 1.55
C GLU A 456 15.49 -16.74 1.27
N PHE A 457 14.45 -16.67 2.10
CA PHE A 457 13.22 -17.45 1.89
C PHE A 457 12.46 -17.01 0.64
N ARG A 458 12.45 -15.71 0.34
CA ARG A 458 11.85 -15.17 -0.90
C ARG A 458 12.66 -15.52 -2.15
N LEU A 459 13.99 -15.44 -2.08
CA LEU A 459 14.91 -15.84 -3.15
C LEU A 459 14.72 -17.31 -3.56
N ALA A 460 14.32 -18.16 -2.61
CA ALA A 460 14.02 -19.57 -2.88
C ALA A 460 12.69 -19.78 -3.62
N GLN A 461 11.81 -18.78 -3.68
CA GLN A 461 10.53 -18.89 -4.37
C GLN A 461 10.72 -18.77 -5.90
N PRO A 462 10.04 -19.61 -6.70
CA PRO A 462 10.08 -19.50 -8.15
C PRO A 462 9.71 -18.09 -8.60
N GLY A 463 10.43 -17.55 -9.58
CA GLY A 463 10.08 -16.26 -10.21
C GLY A 463 10.31 -15.01 -9.36
N PHE A 464 10.88 -15.11 -8.15
CA PHE A 464 11.32 -13.94 -7.39
C PHE A 464 12.43 -13.19 -8.14
N LEU A 465 12.42 -11.86 -8.07
CA LEU A 465 13.35 -10.98 -8.77
C LEU A 465 14.14 -10.09 -7.81
N ASP A 466 13.42 -9.40 -6.92
CA ASP A 466 13.97 -8.48 -5.93
C ASP A 466 12.92 -8.23 -4.85
N THR A 467 13.28 -7.55 -3.77
CA THR A 467 12.31 -6.95 -2.84
C THR A 467 11.49 -5.85 -3.52
N SER A 468 10.23 -5.67 -3.15
CA SER A 468 9.38 -4.58 -3.68
C SER A 468 9.57 -3.23 -2.97
N PHE A 469 10.30 -3.24 -1.86
CA PHE A 469 10.88 -2.09 -1.13
C PHE A 469 11.88 -2.60 -0.07
N ASP A 470 12.66 -1.70 0.54
CA ASP A 470 13.54 -2.04 1.67
C ASP A 470 12.71 -2.61 2.84
N THR A 471 12.95 -3.86 3.23
CA THR A 471 12.26 -4.50 4.35
C THR A 471 12.37 -3.68 5.65
N ILE A 472 11.23 -3.33 6.22
CA ILE A 472 11.12 -2.67 7.52
C ILE A 472 11.06 -3.76 8.59
N SER A 473 12.18 -3.94 9.28
CA SER A 473 12.34 -4.89 10.40
C SER A 473 12.53 -4.08 11.69
N GLY A 474 11.46 -3.86 12.46
CA GLY A 474 11.44 -2.93 13.59
C GLY A 474 11.09 -3.58 14.93
N SER A 475 12.05 -3.66 15.85
CA SER A 475 11.86 -4.15 17.22
C SER A 475 11.64 -3.01 18.21
N GLY A 476 10.59 -3.13 19.03
CA GLY A 476 10.23 -2.13 20.04
C GLY A 476 10.10 -0.73 19.43
N ALA A 477 10.86 0.23 19.96
CA ALA A 477 10.80 1.63 19.55
C ALA A 477 11.09 1.85 18.06
N ASN A 478 11.86 0.96 17.42
CA ASN A 478 12.12 1.04 15.99
C ASN A 478 10.87 0.77 15.16
N GLY A 479 9.96 -0.09 15.64
CA GLY A 479 8.66 -0.32 15.00
C GLY A 479 7.75 0.92 14.99
N ALA A 480 7.98 1.90 15.87
CA ALA A 480 7.23 3.16 15.88
C ALA A 480 7.66 4.13 14.75
N ILE A 481 8.81 3.90 14.13
CA ILE A 481 9.29 4.70 13.00
C ILE A 481 8.67 4.09 11.73
N ILE A 482 7.68 4.77 11.16
CA ILE A 482 6.77 4.23 10.12
C ILE A 482 7.56 3.61 8.95
N HIS A 483 8.57 4.31 8.43
CA HIS A 483 9.48 3.85 7.38
C HIS A 483 10.89 3.59 7.93
N TYR A 484 10.98 2.83 9.02
CA TYR A 484 12.25 2.45 9.61
C TYR A 484 13.09 1.59 8.65
N ARG A 485 14.36 1.96 8.48
CA ARG A 485 15.35 1.12 7.80
C ARG A 485 16.40 0.70 8.82
N ALA A 486 16.53 -0.61 9.04
CA ALA A 486 17.58 -1.14 9.88
C ALA A 486 18.95 -0.94 9.20
N GLU A 487 19.91 -0.40 9.95
CA GLU A 487 21.30 -0.28 9.50
C GLU A 487 22.20 -1.11 10.43
N PRO A 488 23.22 -1.83 9.91
CA PRO A 488 24.05 -2.74 10.71
C PRO A 488 24.62 -2.10 11.99
N ASP A 489 25.02 -0.83 11.90
CA ASP A 489 25.69 -0.13 13.01
C ASP A 489 24.72 0.49 14.03
N SER A 490 23.41 0.51 13.76
CA SER A 490 22.43 1.21 14.60
C SER A 490 21.12 0.43 14.86
N CYS A 491 21.03 -0.81 14.38
CA CYS A 491 19.85 -1.65 14.54
C CYS A 491 19.73 -2.29 15.94
N SER A 492 18.50 -2.64 16.30
CA SER A 492 18.19 -3.35 17.55
C SER A 492 18.30 -4.86 17.38
N VAL A 493 18.41 -5.57 18.51
CA VAL A 493 18.22 -7.02 18.58
C VAL A 493 16.73 -7.33 18.74
N VAL A 494 16.24 -8.30 17.97
CA VAL A 494 14.89 -8.84 18.08
C VAL A 494 14.85 -9.82 19.25
N ASP A 495 13.91 -9.60 20.19
CA ASP A 495 13.75 -10.40 21.41
C ASP A 495 12.28 -10.72 21.71
N ASP A 496 12.04 -11.48 22.77
CA ASP A 496 10.71 -11.96 23.17
C ASP A 496 9.93 -11.00 24.07
N LYS A 497 10.49 -9.83 24.40
CA LYS A 497 9.93 -8.87 25.36
C LYS A 497 9.27 -7.68 24.68
N LYS A 498 9.55 -7.47 23.40
CA LYS A 498 9.08 -6.32 22.61
C LYS A 498 8.16 -6.79 21.49
N LEU A 499 7.37 -5.85 20.95
CA LEU A 499 6.77 -6.04 19.65
C LEU A 499 7.86 -6.06 18.57
N PHE A 500 7.63 -6.86 17.56
CA PHE A 500 8.40 -6.90 16.33
C PHE A 500 7.44 -6.66 15.16
N LEU A 501 7.64 -5.55 14.46
CA LEU A 501 6.92 -5.20 13.25
C LEU A 501 7.80 -5.57 12.06
N LEU A 502 7.24 -6.34 11.14
CA LEU A 502 7.89 -6.72 9.89
C LEU A 502 6.99 -6.34 8.73
N ASP A 503 7.43 -5.37 7.95
CA ASP A 503 6.80 -4.97 6.71
C ASP A 503 7.76 -5.18 5.55
N SER A 504 7.29 -5.89 4.53
CA SER A 504 8.16 -6.42 3.50
C SER A 504 7.36 -6.93 2.29
N GLY A 505 7.94 -6.85 1.10
CA GLY A 505 7.34 -7.40 -0.10
C GLY A 505 8.36 -7.90 -1.13
N GLY A 506 7.87 -8.57 -2.16
CA GLY A 506 8.67 -9.14 -3.25
C GLY A 506 8.16 -8.74 -4.63
N GLN A 507 9.11 -8.50 -5.54
CA GLN A 507 8.88 -8.48 -6.97
C GLN A 507 9.04 -9.88 -7.53
N TYR A 508 8.01 -10.35 -8.20
CA TYR A 508 8.00 -11.60 -8.94
C TYR A 508 7.84 -11.31 -10.44
N VAL A 509 8.19 -12.27 -11.30
CA VAL A 509 8.01 -12.14 -12.75
C VAL A 509 6.57 -11.84 -13.17
N ASP A 510 5.60 -12.17 -12.32
CA ASP A 510 4.16 -12.19 -12.55
C ASP A 510 3.36 -11.38 -11.53
N GLY A 511 3.99 -10.74 -10.54
CA GLY A 511 3.28 -9.87 -9.61
C GLY A 511 4.19 -9.18 -8.60
N THR A 512 3.58 -8.34 -7.77
CA THR A 512 4.25 -7.56 -6.71
C THR A 512 3.50 -7.79 -5.41
N THR A 513 4.21 -8.08 -4.32
CA THR A 513 3.61 -8.29 -3.00
C THR A 513 3.96 -7.15 -2.04
N ASP A 514 3.07 -6.95 -1.07
CA ASP A 514 3.25 -6.05 0.06
C ASP A 514 2.50 -6.61 1.27
N ILE A 515 3.18 -6.68 2.41
CA ILE A 515 2.63 -7.28 3.62
C ILE A 515 3.39 -6.86 4.88
N THR A 516 2.62 -6.32 5.82
CA THR A 516 3.02 -6.14 7.20
C THR A 516 2.37 -7.13 8.18
N ARG A 517 3.19 -7.71 9.07
CA ARG A 517 2.74 -8.38 10.30
C ARG A 517 3.47 -7.82 11.52
N THR A 518 2.71 -7.60 12.59
CA THR A 518 3.26 -7.27 13.91
C THR A 518 3.06 -8.46 14.84
N VAL A 519 4.13 -8.91 15.50
CA VAL A 519 4.15 -10.06 16.40
C VAL A 519 4.83 -9.74 17.73
N HIS A 520 4.61 -10.58 18.73
CA HIS A 520 5.35 -10.59 19.99
C HIS A 520 5.79 -12.02 20.27
N PHE A 521 7.04 -12.30 20.60
CA PHE A 521 7.47 -13.69 20.79
C PHE A 521 7.18 -14.24 22.20
N GLY A 522 7.19 -13.40 23.24
CA GLY A 522 6.77 -13.76 24.60
C GLY A 522 5.29 -13.49 24.91
N LYS A 523 5.01 -12.99 26.13
CA LYS A 523 3.67 -12.62 26.60
C LYS A 523 3.40 -11.10 26.46
N PRO A 524 2.49 -10.67 25.58
CA PRO A 524 2.23 -9.25 25.36
C PRO A 524 1.46 -8.61 26.55
N PRO A 525 1.83 -7.39 26.98
CA PRO A 525 1.06 -6.58 27.92
C PRO A 525 -0.33 -6.19 27.39
N SER A 526 -1.28 -5.90 28.29
CA SER A 526 -2.66 -5.53 27.94
C SER A 526 -2.75 -4.31 27.02
N ARG A 527 -1.92 -3.28 27.26
CA ARG A 527 -1.89 -2.08 26.41
C ARG A 527 -1.52 -2.39 24.96
N LEU A 528 -0.56 -3.30 24.75
CA LEU A 528 -0.17 -3.71 23.39
C LEU A 528 -1.31 -4.45 22.71
N LYS A 529 -2.02 -5.31 23.47
CA LYS A 529 -3.19 -6.02 22.96
C LYS A 529 -4.34 -5.09 22.58
N GLU A 530 -4.65 -4.10 23.42
CA GLU A 530 -5.67 -3.10 23.12
C GLU A 530 -5.36 -2.36 21.81
N CYS A 531 -4.15 -1.78 21.69
CA CYS A 531 -3.73 -1.08 20.47
C CYS A 531 -3.78 -1.99 19.24
N PHE A 532 -3.26 -3.22 19.36
CA PHE A 532 -3.28 -4.20 18.26
C PHE A 532 -4.70 -4.52 17.82
N THR A 533 -5.59 -4.76 18.78
CA THR A 533 -7.00 -5.03 18.46
C THR A 533 -7.68 -3.83 17.82
N ARG A 534 -7.42 -2.59 18.23
CA ARG A 534 -7.99 -1.40 17.55
C ARG A 534 -7.54 -1.29 16.09
N VAL A 535 -6.26 -1.57 15.81
CA VAL A 535 -5.73 -1.62 14.45
C VAL A 535 -6.39 -2.74 13.65
N LEU A 536 -6.53 -3.93 14.23
CA LEU A 536 -7.21 -5.07 13.61
C LEU A 536 -8.68 -4.76 13.30
N GLN A 537 -9.42 -4.11 14.21
CA GLN A 537 -10.81 -3.69 13.95
C GLN A 537 -10.89 -2.75 12.74
N GLY A 538 -9.94 -1.83 12.60
CA GLY A 538 -9.82 -0.98 11.41
C GLY A 538 -9.58 -1.77 10.13
N HIS A 539 -8.65 -2.74 10.18
CA HIS A 539 -8.32 -3.61 9.05
C HIS A 539 -9.54 -4.42 8.60
N ILE A 540 -10.27 -5.02 9.56
CA ILE A 540 -11.49 -5.81 9.30
C ILE A 540 -12.59 -4.91 8.71
N ALA A 541 -12.79 -3.72 9.28
CA ALA A 541 -13.83 -2.80 8.83
C ALA A 541 -13.64 -2.40 7.35
N LEU A 542 -12.39 -2.19 6.92
CA LEU A 542 -12.11 -1.92 5.51
C LEU A 542 -12.23 -3.18 4.63
N ASP A 543 -11.71 -4.33 5.07
CA ASP A 543 -11.77 -5.58 4.32
C ASP A 543 -13.22 -6.03 4.04
N GLN A 544 -14.13 -5.82 5.00
CA GLN A 544 -15.55 -6.16 4.88
C GLN A 544 -16.40 -5.08 4.18
N ALA A 545 -15.82 -3.95 3.78
CA ALA A 545 -16.59 -2.85 3.23
C ALA A 545 -17.25 -3.25 1.89
N VAL A 546 -18.55 -2.98 1.79
CA VAL A 546 -19.33 -3.06 0.55
C VAL A 546 -19.83 -1.65 0.24
N PHE A 547 -19.49 -1.13 -0.93
CA PHE A 547 -19.67 0.29 -1.27
C PHE A 547 -20.18 0.45 -2.72
N PRO A 548 -20.88 1.54 -3.05
CA PRO A 548 -21.33 1.78 -4.42
C PRO A 548 -20.16 1.89 -5.40
N GLU A 549 -20.36 1.47 -6.64
CA GLU A 549 -19.44 1.80 -7.73
C GLU A 549 -19.22 3.32 -7.82
N ASN A 550 -18.08 3.72 -8.39
CA ASN A 550 -17.65 5.11 -8.47
C ASN A 550 -17.35 5.81 -7.13
N THR A 551 -17.24 5.06 -6.02
CA THR A 551 -16.81 5.62 -4.72
C THR A 551 -15.28 5.90 -4.74
N PRO A 552 -14.84 7.15 -4.48
CA PRO A 552 -13.43 7.46 -4.31
C PRO A 552 -12.85 6.83 -3.05
N GLY A 553 -11.60 6.35 -3.11
CA GLY A 553 -11.00 5.61 -2.00
C GLY A 553 -10.83 6.42 -0.71
N PHE A 554 -10.70 7.75 -0.78
CA PHE A 554 -10.62 8.60 0.43
C PHE A 554 -11.83 8.47 1.36
N VAL A 555 -13.01 8.10 0.81
CA VAL A 555 -14.24 7.89 1.58
C VAL A 555 -14.11 6.69 2.52
N LEU A 556 -13.35 5.68 2.11
CA LEU A 556 -13.20 4.41 2.84
C LEU A 556 -12.14 4.49 3.96
N ASP A 557 -11.24 5.47 3.92
CA ASP A 557 -10.13 5.64 4.87
C ASP A 557 -10.61 5.73 6.33
N ALA A 558 -11.75 6.40 6.58
CA ALA A 558 -12.30 6.55 7.92
C ALA A 558 -12.74 5.23 8.57
N PHE A 559 -13.07 4.19 7.78
CA PHE A 559 -13.43 2.88 8.32
C PHE A 559 -12.27 2.27 9.12
N ALA A 560 -11.06 2.39 8.59
CA ALA A 560 -9.85 1.85 9.21
C ALA A 560 -9.39 2.65 10.45
N ARG A 561 -9.78 3.93 10.57
CA ARG A 561 -9.41 4.79 11.71
C ARG A 561 -10.40 4.76 12.86
N SER A 562 -11.67 4.46 12.58
CA SER A 562 -12.78 4.69 13.50
C SER A 562 -12.57 4.08 14.89
N SER A 563 -11.97 2.89 14.98
CA SER A 563 -11.71 2.20 16.25
C SER A 563 -10.57 2.82 17.07
N LEU A 564 -9.56 3.43 16.43
CA LEU A 564 -8.50 4.18 17.10
C LEU A 564 -9.01 5.54 17.59
N TRP A 565 -9.79 6.24 16.77
CA TRP A 565 -10.36 7.55 17.12
C TRP A 565 -11.26 7.49 18.37
N LYS A 566 -11.98 6.40 18.58
CA LYS A 566 -12.80 6.17 19.80
C LYS A 566 -12.01 6.28 21.10
N ILE A 567 -10.69 6.05 21.05
CA ILE A 567 -9.80 6.14 22.21
C ILE A 567 -8.74 7.24 22.05
N GLY A 568 -8.94 8.18 21.12
CA GLY A 568 -8.07 9.34 20.93
C GLY A 568 -6.72 9.03 20.25
N LEU A 569 -6.62 7.89 19.55
CA LEU A 569 -5.42 7.49 18.81
C LEU A 569 -5.62 7.64 17.30
N ASP A 570 -4.53 7.72 16.54
CA ASP A 570 -4.53 7.80 15.07
C ASP A 570 -3.17 7.35 14.49
N TYR A 571 -3.04 7.29 13.16
CA TYR A 571 -1.80 7.04 12.44
C TYR A 571 -1.54 8.06 11.32
N ARG A 572 -0.27 8.37 11.06
CA ARG A 572 0.16 9.51 10.23
C ARG A 572 0.43 9.17 8.75
N HIS A 573 -0.19 8.12 8.23
CA HIS A 573 -0.12 7.73 6.80
C HIS A 573 -1.52 7.40 6.25
N GLY A 574 -1.62 7.21 4.93
CA GLY A 574 -2.87 6.74 4.30
C GLY A 574 -3.20 5.32 4.73
N THR A 575 -4.44 4.89 4.56
CA THR A 575 -4.87 3.52 4.88
C THR A 575 -4.44 2.49 3.84
N GLY A 576 -4.20 2.92 2.61
CA GLY A 576 -3.61 2.09 1.57
C GLY A 576 -3.37 2.83 0.27
N HIS A 577 -2.68 2.15 -0.64
CA HIS A 577 -2.28 2.63 -1.97
C HIS A 577 -2.58 1.56 -3.02
N GLY A 578 -2.62 1.94 -4.30
CA GLY A 578 -2.65 0.94 -5.36
C GLY A 578 -1.33 0.18 -5.48
N VAL A 579 -1.38 -1.02 -6.10
CA VAL A 579 -0.20 -1.87 -6.33
C VAL A 579 -0.17 -2.35 -7.79
N GLY A 580 0.99 -2.25 -8.44
CA GLY A 580 1.21 -2.65 -9.82
C GLY A 580 1.42 -4.16 -10.00
N ALA A 581 1.12 -4.68 -11.18
CA ALA A 581 1.36 -6.09 -11.52
C ALA A 581 2.78 -6.29 -12.06
N ALA A 582 3.69 -6.79 -11.21
CA ALA A 582 5.13 -6.85 -11.46
C ALA A 582 5.68 -5.46 -11.85
N LEU A 583 5.27 -4.43 -11.12
CA LEU A 583 5.56 -3.00 -11.32
C LEU A 583 5.76 -2.34 -9.95
N ASN A 584 5.57 -1.02 -9.84
CA ASN A 584 5.73 -0.31 -8.58
C ASN A 584 4.80 -0.86 -7.50
N VAL A 585 5.32 -1.03 -6.28
CA VAL A 585 4.52 -1.41 -5.11
C VAL A 585 3.51 -0.33 -4.74
N HIS A 586 3.91 0.95 -4.87
CA HIS A 586 3.01 2.09 -4.80
C HIS A 586 2.64 2.54 -6.21
N GLU A 587 1.42 2.24 -6.63
CA GLU A 587 0.89 2.56 -7.95
C GLU A 587 -0.41 3.37 -7.84
N GLY A 588 -0.41 4.57 -8.44
CA GLY A 588 -1.63 5.35 -8.64
C GLY A 588 -2.39 4.95 -9.92
N PRO A 589 -3.56 5.56 -10.17
CA PRO A 589 -4.11 6.70 -9.45
C PRO A 589 -5.02 6.33 -8.26
N GLN A 590 -5.39 5.06 -8.09
CA GLN A 590 -6.22 4.63 -6.97
C GLN A 590 -5.46 4.58 -5.64
N GLY A 591 -6.17 4.79 -4.54
CA GLY A 591 -5.63 4.67 -3.18
C GLY A 591 -6.68 5.00 -2.12
N ILE A 592 -6.42 4.63 -0.87
CA ILE A 592 -7.31 4.83 0.28
C ILE A 592 -6.58 5.70 1.29
N SER A 593 -6.87 7.00 1.31
CA SER A 593 -6.13 7.94 2.14
C SER A 593 -7.00 9.11 2.55
N PHE A 594 -6.80 9.64 3.75
CA PHE A 594 -7.46 10.87 4.24
C PHE A 594 -7.18 12.11 3.37
N ARG A 595 -6.19 12.05 2.47
CA ARG A 595 -5.83 13.13 1.55
C ARG A 595 -6.95 13.30 0.52
N PHE A 596 -7.83 14.28 0.75
CA PHE A 596 -8.97 14.63 -0.10
C PHE A 596 -8.62 15.02 -1.56
N GLY A 597 -7.33 15.18 -1.89
CA GLY A 597 -6.89 15.54 -3.23
C GLY A 597 -7.05 14.44 -4.27
N ASN A 598 -7.18 13.17 -3.86
CA ASN A 598 -7.38 12.06 -4.78
C ASN A 598 -8.86 11.65 -4.85
N MET A 599 -9.52 12.09 -5.93
CA MET A 599 -10.93 11.79 -6.21
C MET A 599 -11.12 10.58 -7.13
N THR A 600 -10.06 9.82 -7.42
CA THR A 600 -10.12 8.66 -8.31
C THR A 600 -11.04 7.58 -7.72
N PRO A 601 -12.10 7.18 -8.45
CA PRO A 601 -12.98 6.11 -8.00
C PRO A 601 -12.29 4.75 -8.01
N LEU A 602 -12.60 3.91 -7.02
CA LEU A 602 -12.22 2.50 -7.05
C LEU A 602 -13.06 1.76 -8.10
N GLN A 603 -12.40 0.93 -8.92
CA GLN A 603 -13.01 0.15 -9.99
C GLN A 603 -12.66 -1.33 -9.85
N LYS A 604 -13.55 -2.20 -10.33
CA LYS A 604 -13.29 -3.65 -10.41
C LYS A 604 -11.96 -3.93 -11.11
N GLY A 605 -11.15 -4.83 -10.54
CA GLY A 605 -9.83 -5.19 -11.05
C GLY A 605 -8.69 -4.30 -10.53
N MET A 606 -8.98 -3.20 -9.85
CA MET A 606 -7.94 -2.46 -9.12
C MET A 606 -7.44 -3.26 -7.92
N ILE A 607 -6.16 -3.10 -7.61
CA ILE A 607 -5.53 -3.66 -6.40
C ILE A 607 -5.17 -2.51 -5.48
N VAL A 608 -5.45 -2.65 -4.19
CA VAL A 608 -5.10 -1.71 -3.11
C VAL A 608 -4.57 -2.43 -1.88
N SER A 609 -3.68 -1.80 -1.11
CA SER A 609 -3.34 -2.22 0.25
C SER A 609 -4.43 -1.82 1.25
N ASN A 610 -4.50 -2.56 2.37
CA ASN A 610 -5.29 -2.27 3.56
C ASN A 610 -4.37 -2.42 4.77
N GLU A 611 -3.77 -1.32 5.20
CA GLU A 611 -2.60 -1.30 6.10
C GLU A 611 -2.74 -0.33 7.30
N PRO A 612 -3.86 -0.30 8.05
CA PRO A 612 -3.94 0.56 9.23
C PRO A 612 -2.83 0.26 10.24
N GLY A 613 -2.48 1.28 11.03
CA GLY A 613 -1.44 1.16 12.04
C GLY A 613 -1.66 2.03 13.27
N TYR A 614 -0.75 1.90 14.23
CA TYR A 614 -0.61 2.77 15.39
C TYR A 614 0.84 2.78 15.83
N TYR A 615 1.40 3.96 16.10
CA TYR A 615 2.81 4.15 16.42
C TYR A 615 2.93 4.97 17.70
N GLU A 616 3.41 4.34 18.76
CA GLU A 616 3.71 4.98 20.03
C GLU A 616 5.20 5.38 20.02
N ASP A 617 5.44 6.68 19.83
CA ASP A 617 6.78 7.24 19.69
C ASP A 617 7.71 6.74 20.83
N HIS A 618 8.90 6.28 20.45
CA HIS A 618 9.91 5.73 21.36
C HIS A 618 9.53 4.44 22.11
N ALA A 619 8.41 3.80 21.79
CA ALA A 619 7.95 2.59 22.48
C ALA A 619 7.73 1.40 21.54
N PHE A 620 6.75 1.48 20.63
CA PHE A 620 6.40 0.39 19.71
C PHE A 620 5.55 0.89 18.53
N GLY A 621 5.51 0.11 17.46
CA GLY A 621 4.53 0.31 16.39
C GLY A 621 3.81 -0.97 16.03
N ILE A 622 2.63 -0.80 15.44
CA ILE A 622 1.73 -1.85 14.99
C ILE A 622 1.24 -1.45 13.61
N ARG A 623 1.31 -2.38 12.66
CA ARG A 623 0.64 -2.31 11.37
C ARG A 623 0.19 -3.71 10.97
N ILE A 624 -0.99 -3.79 10.35
CA ILE A 624 -1.58 -5.04 9.84
C ILE A 624 -2.00 -4.78 8.41
N GLU A 625 -1.37 -5.46 7.48
CA GLU A 625 -1.53 -5.16 6.07
C GLU A 625 -1.80 -6.39 5.22
N ASN A 626 -2.74 -6.24 4.30
CA ASN A 626 -3.02 -7.18 3.22
C ASN A 626 -3.29 -6.41 1.92
N LEU A 627 -3.00 -7.04 0.77
CA LEU A 627 -3.47 -6.55 -0.52
C LEU A 627 -4.83 -7.14 -0.88
N LEU A 628 -5.67 -6.28 -1.49
CA LEU A 628 -7.05 -6.54 -1.84
C LEU A 628 -7.29 -6.22 -3.32
N VAL A 629 -8.02 -7.09 -4.03
CA VAL A 629 -8.58 -6.80 -5.36
C VAL A 629 -10.00 -6.26 -5.19
N VAL A 630 -10.30 -5.14 -5.84
CA VAL A 630 -11.66 -4.61 -5.92
C VAL A 630 -12.47 -5.51 -6.85
N LYS A 631 -13.61 -6.03 -6.37
CA LYS A 631 -14.53 -6.87 -7.14
C LYS A 631 -15.96 -6.39 -7.03
N GLU A 632 -16.80 -6.82 -7.97
CA GLU A 632 -18.25 -6.65 -7.84
C GLU A 632 -18.78 -7.55 -6.71
N VAL A 633 -19.78 -7.04 -5.99
CA VAL A 633 -20.49 -7.76 -4.93
C VAL A 633 -21.97 -7.69 -5.22
N ASP A 634 -22.61 -8.87 -5.28
CA ASP A 634 -24.06 -8.96 -5.36
C ASP A 634 -24.69 -8.56 -4.03
N THR A 635 -25.51 -7.52 -4.07
CA THR A 635 -26.28 -7.02 -2.93
C THR A 635 -27.76 -7.31 -3.13
N PRO A 636 -28.55 -7.48 -2.04
CA PRO A 636 -29.99 -7.71 -2.16
C PRO A 636 -30.77 -6.58 -2.85
N ASN A 637 -30.20 -5.37 -2.94
CA ASN A 637 -30.83 -4.18 -3.51
C ASN A 637 -29.82 -3.39 -4.35
N ARG A 638 -30.27 -2.82 -5.47
CA ARG A 638 -29.48 -1.90 -6.32
C ARG A 638 -30.08 -0.50 -6.29
N PHE A 639 -29.83 0.26 -5.22
CA PHE A 639 -30.36 1.62 -5.05
C PHE A 639 -29.87 2.54 -6.18
N GLY A 640 -30.79 3.20 -6.90
CA GLY A 640 -30.43 4.04 -8.05
C GLY A 640 -29.94 3.27 -9.28
N GLY A 641 -30.05 1.94 -9.30
CA GLY A 641 -29.61 1.10 -10.42
C GLY A 641 -28.10 0.88 -10.52
N ILE A 642 -27.32 1.34 -9.53
CA ILE A 642 -25.86 1.24 -9.55
C ILE A 642 -25.36 -0.09 -8.97
N GLY A 643 -24.20 -0.54 -9.43
CA GLY A 643 -23.48 -1.68 -8.88
C GLY A 643 -22.83 -1.39 -7.52
N TYR A 644 -22.46 -2.46 -6.81
CA TYR A 644 -21.71 -2.39 -5.56
C TYR A 644 -20.41 -3.18 -5.70
N LEU A 645 -19.38 -2.66 -5.07
CA LEU A 645 -18.04 -3.20 -5.03
C LEU A 645 -17.69 -3.64 -3.60
N GLY A 646 -16.70 -4.51 -3.49
CA GLY A 646 -16.06 -4.93 -2.25
C GLY A 646 -14.70 -5.53 -2.58
N PHE A 647 -14.18 -6.39 -1.71
CA PHE A 647 -12.79 -6.84 -1.81
C PHE A 647 -12.65 -8.37 -1.87
N GLU A 648 -11.68 -8.82 -2.65
CA GLU A 648 -11.08 -10.16 -2.62
C GLU A 648 -9.67 -10.07 -2.05
N LYS A 649 -9.29 -10.97 -1.15
CA LYS A 649 -7.97 -10.97 -0.50
C LYS A 649 -6.91 -11.62 -1.40
N LEU A 650 -5.73 -11.01 -1.47
CA LEU A 650 -4.53 -11.63 -2.05
C LEU A 650 -3.59 -12.19 -0.98
N THR A 651 -3.46 -11.48 0.15
CA THR A 651 -2.48 -11.81 1.20
C THR A 651 -3.02 -12.84 2.20
N PHE A 652 -2.42 -14.03 2.23
CA PHE A 652 -2.81 -15.13 3.10
C PHE A 652 -1.70 -15.52 4.09
N VAL A 653 -1.53 -14.75 5.17
CA VAL A 653 -0.55 -15.04 6.23
C VAL A 653 -1.21 -14.83 7.59
N PRO A 654 -1.01 -15.72 8.59
CA PRO A 654 -1.70 -15.62 9.88
C PRO A 654 -1.52 -14.26 10.57
N ILE A 655 -2.57 -13.81 11.25
CA ILE A 655 -2.55 -12.67 12.17
C ILE A 655 -2.44 -13.23 13.59
N GLN A 656 -1.44 -12.81 14.36
CA GLN A 656 -1.09 -13.46 15.62
C GLN A 656 -2.18 -13.30 16.70
N ALA A 657 -2.92 -14.37 16.99
CA ALA A 657 -4.08 -14.35 17.88
C ALA A 657 -3.79 -13.92 19.32
N LYS A 658 -2.61 -14.21 19.87
CA LYS A 658 -2.27 -13.84 21.26
C LYS A 658 -2.16 -12.33 21.49
N LEU A 659 -1.97 -11.53 20.43
CA LEU A 659 -2.01 -10.07 20.50
C LEU A 659 -3.43 -9.50 20.54
N ILE A 660 -4.45 -10.34 20.40
CA ILE A 660 -5.84 -9.88 20.31
C ILE A 660 -6.49 -9.89 21.69
N ASP A 661 -7.07 -8.77 22.08
CA ASP A 661 -8.04 -8.69 23.17
C ASP A 661 -9.42 -9.09 22.66
N LEU A 662 -9.79 -10.36 22.89
CA LEU A 662 -11.07 -10.93 22.44
C LEU A 662 -12.29 -10.23 23.05
N SER A 663 -12.12 -9.48 24.15
CA SER A 663 -13.22 -8.72 24.75
C SER A 663 -13.62 -7.49 23.93
N LEU A 664 -12.72 -6.99 23.07
CA LEU A 664 -12.95 -5.83 22.21
C LEU A 664 -13.55 -6.20 20.85
N LEU A 665 -13.51 -7.48 20.47
CA LEU A 665 -14.08 -7.96 19.20
C LEU A 665 -15.59 -8.19 19.32
N SER A 666 -16.32 -7.70 18.33
CA SER A 666 -17.68 -8.12 18.03
C SER A 666 -17.72 -9.57 17.55
N ALA A 667 -18.91 -10.18 17.53
CA ALA A 667 -19.07 -11.53 16.98
C ALA A 667 -18.67 -11.60 15.50
N ALA A 668 -19.04 -10.60 14.70
CA ALA A 668 -18.69 -10.57 13.27
C ALA A 668 -17.18 -10.44 13.03
N GLU A 669 -16.46 -9.64 13.83
CA GLU A 669 -15.00 -9.53 13.72
C GLU A 669 -14.30 -10.82 14.16
N PHE A 670 -14.85 -11.51 15.17
CA PHE A 670 -14.35 -12.81 15.62
C PHE A 670 -14.52 -13.88 14.53
N ASP A 671 -15.71 -13.94 13.93
CA ASP A 671 -16.01 -14.88 12.83
C ASP A 671 -15.16 -14.58 11.60
N TRP A 672 -14.96 -13.30 11.26
CA TRP A 672 -14.07 -12.88 10.18
C TRP A 672 -12.64 -13.40 10.38
N LEU A 673 -12.12 -13.32 11.61
CA LEU A 673 -10.75 -13.76 11.88
C LEU A 673 -10.61 -15.28 11.71
N ASN A 674 -11.58 -16.05 12.19
CA ASN A 674 -11.63 -17.50 12.01
C ASN A 674 -11.76 -17.88 10.52
N ASP A 675 -12.62 -17.19 9.77
CA ASP A 675 -12.77 -17.41 8.33
C ASP A 675 -11.48 -17.06 7.57
N TYR A 676 -10.85 -15.92 7.91
CA TYR A 676 -9.56 -15.53 7.34
C TYR A 676 -8.49 -16.60 7.59
N HIS A 677 -8.33 -17.05 8.84
CA HIS A 677 -7.37 -18.10 9.18
C HIS A 677 -7.68 -19.44 8.50
N SER A 678 -8.97 -19.79 8.34
CA SER A 678 -9.37 -20.97 7.57
C SER A 678 -8.94 -20.87 6.11
N GLN A 679 -9.13 -19.70 5.47
CA GLN A 679 -8.67 -19.46 4.10
C GLN A 679 -7.14 -19.50 3.99
N VAL A 680 -6.42 -18.95 4.98
CA VAL A 680 -4.95 -19.05 5.06
C VAL A 680 -4.51 -20.51 5.09
N TRP A 681 -5.12 -21.33 5.96
CA TRP A 681 -4.83 -22.75 6.01
C TRP A 681 -5.10 -23.47 4.68
N GLU A 682 -6.30 -23.28 4.12
CA GLU A 682 -6.72 -23.94 2.88
C GLU A 682 -5.78 -23.63 1.71
N LYS A 683 -5.41 -22.36 1.55
CA LYS A 683 -4.63 -21.90 0.39
C LYS A 683 -3.13 -22.13 0.54
N VAL A 684 -2.59 -22.05 1.76
CA VAL A 684 -1.13 -22.07 1.97
C VAL A 684 -0.63 -23.44 2.44
N SER A 685 -1.43 -24.24 3.16
CA SER A 685 -1.00 -25.57 3.63
C SER A 685 -0.60 -26.56 2.52
N PRO A 686 -1.10 -26.47 1.26
CA PRO A 686 -0.58 -27.29 0.16
C PRO A 686 0.82 -26.91 -0.32
N LEU A 687 1.30 -25.70 0.02
CA LEU A 687 2.58 -25.14 -0.43
C LEU A 687 3.70 -25.29 0.59
N VAL A 688 3.39 -25.82 1.79
CA VAL A 688 4.34 -26.03 2.88
C VAL A 688 4.18 -27.43 3.46
N ASP A 689 5.27 -27.98 4.01
CA ASP A 689 5.32 -29.30 4.61
C ASP A 689 6.02 -29.28 5.98
N GLY A 690 6.13 -30.44 6.62
CA GLY A 690 6.84 -30.62 7.88
C GLY A 690 6.45 -29.62 8.99
N CYS A 691 7.47 -29.05 9.64
CA CYS A 691 7.29 -28.09 10.72
C CYS A 691 6.59 -26.79 10.27
N ALA A 692 6.74 -26.40 9.00
CA ALA A 692 6.09 -25.20 8.45
C ALA A 692 4.56 -25.40 8.36
N ARG A 693 4.12 -26.57 7.91
CA ARG A 693 2.69 -26.92 7.88
C ARG A 693 2.10 -27.04 9.28
N GLU A 694 2.83 -27.63 10.23
CA GLU A 694 2.38 -27.72 11.62
C GLU A 694 2.27 -26.33 12.28
N TRP A 695 3.28 -25.48 12.10
CA TRP A 695 3.25 -24.10 12.56
C TRP A 695 2.08 -23.33 11.98
N LEU A 696 1.81 -23.50 10.67
CA LEU A 696 0.67 -22.88 10.01
C LEU A 696 -0.63 -23.29 10.67
N TRP A 697 -0.85 -24.60 10.84
CA TRP A 697 -2.04 -25.11 11.54
C TRP A 697 -2.20 -24.46 12.91
N ASN A 698 -1.14 -24.46 13.72
CA ASN A 698 -1.18 -23.90 15.07
C ASN A 698 -1.54 -22.41 15.11
N ASN A 699 -1.17 -21.66 14.08
CA ASN A 699 -1.44 -20.22 13.98
C ASN A 699 -2.71 -19.88 13.19
N THR A 700 -3.42 -20.88 12.67
CA THR A 700 -4.71 -20.70 11.96
C THR A 700 -5.86 -21.50 12.56
N ARG A 701 -5.66 -22.13 13.73
CA ARG A 701 -6.74 -22.84 14.43
C ARG A 701 -7.86 -21.86 14.78
N PRO A 702 -9.14 -22.26 14.65
CA PRO A 702 -10.26 -21.45 15.07
C PRO A 702 -10.13 -21.04 16.54
N LEU A 703 -10.33 -19.76 16.82
CA LEU A 703 -10.42 -19.26 18.17
C LEU A 703 -11.72 -19.76 18.80
N VAL A 704 -11.64 -20.18 20.07
CA VAL A 704 -12.79 -20.57 20.87
C VAL A 704 -13.02 -19.51 21.94
N LYS A 705 -14.23 -18.95 21.99
CA LYS A 705 -14.62 -18.03 23.06
C LYS A 705 -14.92 -18.88 24.29
N LEU A 706 -14.07 -18.80 25.33
CA LEU A 706 -14.41 -19.36 26.64
C LEU A 706 -15.68 -18.65 27.13
N ILE A 707 -16.81 -19.33 27.04
CA ILE A 707 -18.03 -18.89 27.73
C ILE A 707 -17.71 -19.06 29.21
N SER A 708 -17.50 -17.95 29.92
CA SER A 708 -17.40 -17.96 31.38
C SER A 708 -18.76 -18.38 31.94
N ALA A 709 -18.98 -19.68 32.10
CA ALA A 709 -20.19 -20.27 32.65
C ALA A 709 -20.34 -20.03 34.18
N LEU A 710 -19.61 -19.08 34.77
CA LEU A 710 -19.54 -18.87 36.22
C LEU A 710 -20.21 -17.57 36.71
N GLY A 711 -20.99 -16.85 35.89
CA GLY A 711 -21.43 -15.51 36.32
C GLY A 711 -22.80 -14.99 35.92
N SER A 712 -23.57 -15.65 35.05
CA SER A 712 -24.87 -15.11 34.65
C SER A 712 -25.83 -16.21 34.25
N SER A 713 -26.92 -16.33 35.00
CA SER A 713 -28.12 -17.10 34.67
C SER A 713 -28.58 -16.77 33.25
N ILE A 714 -28.39 -17.71 32.32
CA ILE A 714 -28.98 -17.66 30.98
C ILE A 714 -30.43 -18.14 31.11
N PRO A 715 -31.45 -17.35 30.72
CA PRO A 715 -32.79 -17.87 30.51
C PRO A 715 -32.76 -18.78 29.27
N TRP A 716 -32.91 -20.08 29.48
CA TRP A 716 -33.18 -21.03 28.41
C TRP A 716 -34.51 -20.66 27.75
N ASN A 717 -34.46 -20.12 26.53
CA ASN A 717 -35.66 -19.85 25.73
C ASN A 717 -35.89 -21.04 24.79
N GLU A 718 -37.10 -21.61 24.80
CA GLU A 718 -37.49 -22.92 24.24
C GLU A 718 -37.46 -23.08 22.70
N SER A 719 -36.78 -22.22 21.95
CA SER A 719 -36.73 -22.34 20.49
C SER A 719 -35.53 -23.16 20.01
N ARG A 720 -35.74 -24.48 19.88
CA ARG A 720 -34.80 -25.43 19.22
C ARG A 720 -34.47 -24.97 17.79
N PRO A 721 -33.18 -24.92 17.37
CA PRO A 721 -32.84 -24.94 15.94
C PRO A 721 -33.24 -26.30 15.34
N LYS A 722 -34.02 -26.31 14.26
CA LYS A 722 -34.35 -27.54 13.53
C LYS A 722 -33.14 -27.98 12.69
N LEU A 723 -32.56 -29.13 13.03
CA LEU A 723 -31.49 -29.80 12.27
C LEU A 723 -32.08 -30.70 11.15
N PRO A 724 -31.36 -30.93 10.03
CA PRO A 724 -31.85 -31.74 8.91
C PRO A 724 -31.86 -33.26 9.19
N ASN A 725 -32.88 -33.96 8.69
CA ASN A 725 -33.11 -35.41 8.85
C ASN A 725 -32.39 -36.26 7.78
N LYS A 726 -31.12 -36.66 7.98
CA LYS A 726 -30.51 -37.76 7.20
C LYS A 726 -29.63 -38.69 8.07
N PRO A 727 -29.79 -40.03 7.96
CA PRO A 727 -28.93 -40.99 8.67
C PRO A 727 -27.57 -41.19 7.97
N ILE A 728 -26.51 -41.34 8.78
CA ILE A 728 -25.11 -41.52 8.38
C ILE A 728 -24.82 -43.02 8.09
N ARG A 729 -24.10 -43.35 7.00
CA ARG A 729 -23.64 -44.72 6.66
C ARG A 729 -22.11 -44.76 6.47
N VAL A 730 -21.47 -45.86 6.87
CA VAL A 730 -20.00 -46.05 6.88
C VAL A 730 -19.55 -46.97 5.73
N HIS A 731 -18.48 -46.60 5.03
CA HIS A 731 -17.68 -47.50 4.18
C HIS A 731 -16.17 -47.28 4.43
N GLY A 732 -15.48 -48.35 4.86
CA GLY A 732 -14.03 -48.54 4.72
C GLY A 732 -13.13 -48.00 5.85
N LEU A 733 -12.72 -48.87 6.79
CA LEU A 733 -11.62 -48.63 7.72
C LEU A 733 -10.64 -49.80 7.69
N LYS A 734 -9.40 -49.56 7.23
CA LYS A 734 -8.19 -50.31 7.60
C LYS A 734 -7.02 -49.31 7.70
N HIS A 735 -6.33 -49.37 8.83
CA HIS A 735 -5.09 -48.66 9.21
C HIS A 735 -5.21 -47.30 9.92
N ALA A 736 -5.24 -47.34 11.26
CA ALA A 736 -4.45 -46.45 12.12
C ALA A 736 -4.31 -47.12 13.50
N GLY A 737 -3.13 -47.63 13.82
CA GLY A 737 -2.81 -48.14 15.15
C GLY A 737 -2.33 -46.99 16.03
N VAL A 738 -3.18 -46.51 16.95
CA VAL A 738 -2.82 -45.54 18.00
C VAL A 738 -3.56 -45.93 19.28
N ASP A 739 -2.81 -46.04 20.39
CA ASP A 739 -3.30 -46.52 21.69
C ASP A 739 -3.89 -45.39 22.55
N VAL A 740 -5.23 -45.32 22.59
CA VAL A 740 -6.04 -44.36 23.37
C VAL A 740 -5.71 -44.39 24.87
N ALA A 741 -5.29 -45.54 25.42
CA ALA A 741 -5.02 -45.69 26.85
C ALA A 741 -3.80 -44.87 27.29
N SER A 742 -2.78 -44.76 26.45
CA SER A 742 -1.54 -44.02 26.74
C SER A 742 -1.75 -42.51 26.91
N LYS A 743 -2.70 -41.92 26.16
CA LYS A 743 -2.98 -40.47 26.20
C LYS A 743 -3.92 -40.09 27.35
N LEU A 744 -4.86 -40.97 27.71
CA LEU A 744 -5.66 -40.82 28.94
C LEU A 744 -4.77 -40.85 30.20
N LEU A 745 -3.72 -41.67 30.19
CA LEU A 745 -2.67 -41.67 31.24
C LEU A 745 -1.88 -40.35 31.30
N SER A 746 -1.61 -39.72 30.16
CA SER A 746 -0.94 -38.40 30.08
C SER A 746 -1.81 -37.27 30.68
N LEU A 747 -3.10 -37.21 30.33
CA LEU A 747 -4.03 -36.20 30.87
C LEU A 747 -4.26 -36.38 32.37
N ARG A 748 -4.25 -37.63 32.86
CA ARG A 748 -4.28 -37.96 34.30
C ARG A 748 -3.05 -37.48 35.05
N SER A 749 -1.88 -37.42 34.40
CA SER A 749 -0.66 -36.92 35.04
C SER A 749 -0.68 -35.39 35.22
N GLU A 750 -1.42 -34.66 34.38
CA GLU A 750 -1.62 -33.20 34.50
C GLU A 750 -2.61 -32.84 35.63
N LEU A 751 -3.47 -33.78 36.04
CA LEU A 751 -4.42 -33.64 37.16
C LEU A 751 -3.78 -33.79 38.56
N ALA A 752 -2.48 -34.11 38.66
CA ALA A 752 -1.80 -34.35 39.93
C ALA A 752 -1.33 -33.06 40.67
N ASP A 753 -1.77 -31.88 40.23
CA ASP A 753 -1.51 -30.60 40.90
C ASP A 753 -2.57 -30.33 42.01
N PRO A 754 -2.23 -29.87 43.23
CA PRO A 754 -3.05 -30.08 44.44
C PRO A 754 -4.39 -29.30 44.57
N GLY A 755 -4.92 -28.71 43.50
CA GLY A 755 -6.03 -27.75 43.55
C GLY A 755 -7.37 -28.17 42.94
N SER A 756 -7.44 -29.25 42.17
CA SER A 756 -8.65 -29.60 41.38
C SER A 756 -8.95 -31.10 41.43
N SER A 757 -10.14 -31.48 41.90
CA SER A 757 -10.61 -32.88 41.94
C SER A 757 -11.33 -33.34 40.67
N SER A 758 -11.62 -32.43 39.74
CA SER A 758 -12.27 -32.71 38.45
C SER A 758 -12.00 -31.58 37.45
N ILE A 759 -11.92 -31.91 36.15
CA ILE A 759 -11.91 -30.91 35.06
C ILE A 759 -13.13 -31.18 34.16
N VAL A 760 -13.98 -30.17 34.00
CA VAL A 760 -15.02 -30.17 32.95
C VAL A 760 -14.37 -29.65 31.68
N ILE A 761 -14.11 -30.54 30.73
CA ILE A 761 -13.54 -30.17 29.44
C ILE A 761 -14.69 -29.81 28.51
N SER A 762 -15.07 -28.52 28.47
CA SER A 762 -15.94 -28.01 27.40
C SER A 762 -15.09 -27.51 26.23
N MET A 763 -14.33 -28.38 25.57
CA MET A 763 -13.54 -27.97 24.41
C MET A 763 -13.48 -29.00 23.28
N LEU A 764 -13.65 -28.44 22.09
CA LEU A 764 -13.59 -29.04 20.77
C LEU A 764 -12.32 -29.86 20.48
N ASP A 765 -11.15 -29.50 21.00
CA ASP A 765 -9.88 -30.01 20.47
C ASP A 765 -9.54 -31.44 20.91
N GLU A 766 -9.91 -31.85 22.13
CA GLU A 766 -9.61 -33.20 22.63
C GLU A 766 -10.67 -34.23 22.21
N ILE A 767 -11.93 -33.79 22.07
CA ILE A 767 -13.02 -34.61 21.52
C ILE A 767 -12.88 -34.72 20.00
N ALA A 768 -12.49 -33.68 19.27
CA ALA A 768 -12.23 -33.77 17.82
C ALA A 768 -11.09 -34.74 17.51
N TRP A 769 -10.10 -34.88 18.40
CA TRP A 769 -9.05 -35.90 18.27
C TRP A 769 -9.56 -37.32 18.57
N LEU A 770 -10.34 -37.50 19.64
CA LEU A 770 -11.04 -38.76 19.93
C LEU A 770 -11.98 -39.19 18.78
N LEU A 771 -12.61 -38.23 18.10
CA LEU A 771 -13.49 -38.44 16.95
C LEU A 771 -12.72 -38.63 15.63
N ASN A 772 -11.52 -38.07 15.48
CA ASN A 772 -10.62 -38.31 14.33
C ASN A 772 -10.08 -39.75 14.29
N LEU A 773 -10.17 -40.51 15.39
CA LEU A 773 -9.91 -41.95 15.42
C LEU A 773 -11.09 -42.80 14.91
N VAL A 774 -12.27 -42.19 14.73
CA VAL A 774 -13.53 -42.92 14.49
C VAL A 774 -14.18 -42.60 13.14
N ILE A 775 -13.76 -41.55 12.42
CA ILE A 775 -14.50 -41.11 11.23
C ILE A 775 -13.62 -40.77 10.01
N PRO A 776 -13.71 -41.56 8.91
CA PRO A 776 -13.57 -41.09 7.55
C PRO A 776 -14.97 -40.80 6.98
N LEU A 777 -15.54 -39.63 7.26
CA LEU A 777 -16.84 -39.21 6.72
C LEU A 777 -16.78 -37.72 6.36
N ASN A 778 -17.23 -37.40 5.13
CA ASN A 778 -17.44 -36.04 4.63
C ASN A 778 -18.51 -35.29 5.46
N LEU A 779 -18.13 -34.80 6.63
CA LEU A 779 -18.92 -33.87 7.46
C LEU A 779 -18.11 -32.60 7.70
N SER A 780 -18.78 -31.46 7.82
CA SER A 780 -18.13 -30.22 8.26
C SER A 780 -17.85 -30.30 9.78
N VAL A 781 -16.71 -29.77 10.23
CA VAL A 781 -16.31 -29.77 11.65
C VAL A 781 -17.40 -29.15 12.56
N GLN A 782 -18.23 -28.26 12.04
CA GLN A 782 -19.35 -27.64 12.75
C GLN A 782 -20.49 -28.62 13.11
N GLU A 783 -20.70 -29.70 12.36
CA GLU A 783 -21.84 -30.61 12.58
C GLU A 783 -21.55 -31.70 13.63
N ALA A 784 -20.29 -32.11 13.80
CA ALA A 784 -19.89 -33.11 14.79
C ALA A 784 -19.81 -32.54 16.22
N VAL A 785 -19.61 -31.23 16.34
CA VAL A 785 -19.31 -30.53 17.60
C VAL A 785 -20.56 -30.22 18.42
N MET A 786 -21.74 -30.26 17.80
CA MET A 786 -23.00 -29.90 18.45
C MET A 786 -23.62 -31.02 19.32
N CYS A 787 -22.93 -32.14 19.57
CA CYS A 787 -23.55 -33.33 20.18
C CYS A 787 -22.76 -34.03 21.30
N ALA A 788 -21.61 -33.52 21.78
CA ALA A 788 -20.85 -34.22 22.82
C ALA A 788 -20.07 -33.33 23.81
N TYR A 789 -20.07 -33.69 25.09
CA TYR A 789 -19.21 -33.14 26.16
C TYR A 789 -18.47 -34.25 26.90
N CYS A 790 -17.27 -33.99 27.43
CA CYS A 790 -16.49 -34.97 28.20
C CYS A 790 -16.12 -34.40 29.58
N ILE A 791 -16.39 -35.17 30.64
CA ILE A 791 -15.91 -34.90 32.00
C ILE A 791 -14.83 -35.92 32.33
N VAL A 792 -13.64 -35.46 32.72
CA VAL A 792 -12.52 -36.33 33.11
C VAL A 792 -12.29 -36.19 34.61
N GLU A 793 -12.48 -37.30 35.33
CA GLU A 793 -12.22 -37.47 36.76
C GLU A 793 -10.90 -38.24 36.96
N THR A 794 -10.35 -38.22 38.17
CA THR A 794 -9.06 -38.85 38.49
C THR A 794 -8.97 -40.34 38.15
N ASP A 795 -10.10 -41.07 38.17
CA ASP A 795 -10.18 -42.50 37.89
C ASP A 795 -11.05 -42.86 36.67
N LYS A 796 -11.86 -41.93 36.13
CA LYS A 796 -12.87 -42.19 35.09
C LYS A 796 -13.00 -41.06 34.06
N ALA A 797 -13.47 -41.38 32.86
CA ALA A 797 -13.88 -40.39 31.85
C ALA A 797 -15.33 -40.65 31.45
N LYS A 798 -16.16 -39.61 31.49
CA LYS A 798 -17.59 -39.65 31.14
C LYS A 798 -17.83 -38.82 29.88
N LEU A 799 -18.38 -39.42 28.84
CA LEU A 799 -18.75 -38.74 27.60
C LEU A 799 -20.28 -38.63 27.50
N PHE A 800 -20.77 -37.40 27.49
CA PHE A 800 -22.18 -37.05 27.36
C PHE A 800 -22.49 -36.83 25.89
N ILE A 801 -23.20 -37.76 25.24
CA ILE A 801 -23.47 -37.75 23.79
C ILE A 801 -24.94 -38.05 23.49
N ASP A 802 -25.47 -37.47 22.41
CA ASP A 802 -26.80 -37.84 21.89
C ASP A 802 -26.73 -39.24 21.24
N THR A 803 -27.04 -40.27 22.04
CA THR A 803 -26.95 -41.68 21.64
C THR A 803 -27.91 -42.06 20.52
N SER A 804 -28.90 -41.23 20.20
CA SER A 804 -29.81 -41.47 19.07
C SER A 804 -29.17 -41.26 17.70
N LYS A 805 -27.96 -40.66 17.67
CA LYS A 805 -27.21 -40.29 16.46
C LYS A 805 -25.89 -41.05 16.28
N ALA A 806 -25.50 -41.87 17.25
CA ALA A 806 -24.28 -42.68 17.19
C ALA A 806 -24.60 -44.13 16.75
N SER A 807 -23.74 -44.74 15.93
CA SER A 807 -23.90 -46.15 15.55
C SER A 807 -23.49 -47.08 16.71
N ALA A 808 -24.06 -48.29 16.76
CA ALA A 808 -23.75 -49.27 17.80
C ALA A 808 -22.23 -49.60 17.86
N GLU A 809 -21.55 -49.58 16.72
CA GLU A 809 -20.12 -49.88 16.59
C GLU A 809 -19.24 -48.80 17.27
N VAL A 810 -19.63 -47.52 17.15
CA VAL A 810 -18.96 -46.41 17.85
C VAL A 810 -19.18 -46.52 19.37
N MET A 811 -20.41 -46.86 19.77
CA MET A 811 -20.77 -47.01 21.18
C MET A 811 -19.99 -48.14 21.85
N ASP A 812 -19.76 -49.25 21.16
CA ASP A 812 -18.97 -50.38 21.68
C ASP A 812 -17.47 -50.06 21.74
N HIS A 813 -16.94 -49.31 20.77
CA HIS A 813 -15.53 -48.90 20.79
C HIS A 813 -15.22 -47.98 21.98
N LEU A 814 -16.08 -47.01 22.26
CA LEU A 814 -15.93 -46.08 23.39
C LEU A 814 -16.02 -46.79 24.75
N LYS A 815 -16.95 -47.75 24.88
CA LYS A 815 -17.06 -48.58 26.10
C LYS A 815 -15.81 -49.44 26.31
N ASN A 816 -15.27 -50.02 25.24
CA ASN A 816 -14.04 -50.82 25.31
C ASN A 816 -12.80 -49.98 25.68
N ALA A 817 -12.83 -48.67 25.39
CA ALA A 817 -11.81 -47.71 25.83
C ALA A 817 -11.97 -47.25 27.29
N GLY A 818 -12.93 -47.80 28.04
CA GLY A 818 -13.17 -47.45 29.44
C GLY A 818 -13.90 -46.12 29.66
N ILE A 819 -14.54 -45.58 28.61
CA ILE A 819 -15.30 -44.33 28.65
C ILE A 819 -16.75 -44.65 29.02
N GLU A 820 -17.25 -43.99 30.05
CA GLU A 820 -18.65 -44.10 30.48
C GLU A 820 -19.54 -43.18 29.64
N LEU A 821 -20.52 -43.74 28.94
CA LEU A 821 -21.42 -42.98 28.07
C LEU A 821 -22.66 -42.53 28.84
N ARG A 822 -22.95 -41.23 28.82
CA ARG A 822 -24.11 -40.63 29.48
C ARG A 822 -25.01 -39.90 28.47
N PRO A 823 -26.33 -39.84 28.70
CA PRO A 823 -27.22 -39.03 27.88
C PRO A 823 -26.80 -37.56 27.90
N TYR A 824 -26.80 -36.91 26.74
CA TYR A 824 -26.44 -35.49 26.63
C TYR A 824 -27.20 -34.58 27.64
N ASP A 825 -28.49 -34.88 27.88
CA ASP A 825 -29.35 -34.09 28.77
C ASP A 825 -29.03 -34.23 30.26
N SER A 826 -28.23 -35.22 30.68
CA SER A 826 -27.88 -35.44 32.09
C SER A 826 -26.63 -34.66 32.55
N ILE A 827 -26.00 -33.89 31.66
CA ILE A 827 -24.76 -33.18 31.98
C ILE A 827 -24.93 -32.13 33.07
N LEU A 828 -26.05 -31.38 33.05
CA LEU A 828 -26.29 -30.30 34.01
C LEU A 828 -26.44 -30.84 35.44
N SER A 829 -27.17 -31.94 35.61
CA SER A 829 -27.33 -32.60 36.92
C SER A 829 -26.03 -33.18 37.46
N GLU A 830 -25.05 -33.45 36.60
CA GLU A 830 -23.78 -34.09 36.96
C GLU A 830 -22.64 -33.07 37.12
N VAL A 831 -22.79 -31.85 36.61
CA VAL A 831 -21.90 -30.70 36.86
C VAL A 831 -22.32 -29.93 38.12
N GLU A 832 -23.61 -29.95 38.49
CA GLU A 832 -24.12 -29.32 39.72
C GLU A 832 -23.78 -30.08 41.01
N GLY A 833 -23.53 -31.38 40.93
CA GLY A 833 -23.14 -32.23 42.06
C GLY A 833 -21.63 -32.40 42.17
#